data_AF-A0A938IEM7-F1
#
_entry.id   AF-A0A938IEM7-F1
#
_cell.length_a   1.000
_cell.length_b   1.000
_cell.length_c   1.000
_cell.angle_alpha   90.00
_cell.angle_beta   90.00
_cell.angle_gamma   90.00
#
_symmetry.space_group_name_H-M   'P 1'
#
loop_
_entity.id
_entity.type
_entity.pdbx_description
1 polymer ?
#
loop_
_entity_poly.entity_id
_entity_poly.type
_entity_poly.pdbx_seq_one_letter_code
_entity_poly.pdbx_strand_id
1 'polypeptide(L)'
;MCVVFTRAEAQEHPDRVVQAGVPQGKITSESFRDSRLFPGTRRDYSVYVPAQYKADEPAALMVFMDGSGYANPKSSFRVPIVFDNLIHQKAMPVTIALFVNPGTVAGTAPGAKDRSNRSFEYDSMGDRYANFLVDELLPVALKGLNVSSDPGKRAVCGISSSGICAFTVAWEKPDQFGKVLSHIGSFTNIRGGWEYPGLVRKTKEKPKAIKVYLQDGREDLNNLHGNWPLGNQDLAAALQFAGYKYKLEMTAGGHSGQFGGELLPDALKWLWDDKAESTNIPIVETKPAWEPHSDAVPKEGTPKGTVEQMPEWESKIFAGTIRDWSVYVPAQYKSDKPAALMVFQDGEGMKNVNGRWRVPTVFDNLIARGDMPPTIAVFINPGHEKDKPRQNGRHSNRSFEYDGLGDRYVRFLLEEIIPEVRKKYSISDDPEMHAIGGSSSGAICAFTAAWERTDFFRKVYSSVGSFTNLRGGNVYPSLVRKTEPKPIRVYMADTSGDVDNAFGSWPWANQQMASALKYAGYDVRFDWAEGYAHNADFGGAKFPEAMKWLWRKETHTPVLDTKGDLGGDLTLLNLLIRGESWDVVADGIGFADALCADKAGSLYFCDMKAPSVVRIATDGTRKEICRESVSGLEFNPDGSLLYGCQGAKNRVISIDPNSGEVQVVAVGVKPNDLAVTGDGFILITETGAQQVTRIDPKTGEVKAVDTGISKPNGIALSPDGGTLAVSDYGGTHTWTFRVNAGGVLDAKMPTMPMRLPIDPKGDFKFNEPPPYIQNSKGDGMAVDKVGRYYVTSELGVQIFDPTGRPCGLLPKVDRDQPLTTCILAGTDYSTLYIAHGTKIYRRKLTVEKPKT
;
A
#
# COMPACT_ATOMS: atom_id res chain seq x y z
N MET A 1 -22.87 -38.07 4.34
CA MET A 1 -23.37 -38.19 2.96
C MET A 1 -22.97 -36.93 2.23
N CYS A 2 -22.02 -37.04 1.29
CA CYS A 2 -21.52 -35.93 0.49
C CYS A 2 -22.53 -35.69 -0.65
N VAL A 3 -23.27 -34.59 -0.62
CA VAL A 3 -24.11 -34.19 -1.74
C VAL A 3 -23.20 -33.51 -2.76
N VAL A 4 -22.79 -34.29 -3.77
CA VAL A 4 -22.17 -33.75 -4.98
C VAL A 4 -23.29 -33.05 -5.76
N PHE A 5 -23.32 -31.72 -5.73
CA PHE A 5 -24.11 -30.96 -6.69
C PHE A 5 -23.43 -31.08 -8.06
N THR A 6 -23.92 -31.97 -8.91
CA THR A 6 -23.69 -31.88 -10.35
C THR A 6 -24.31 -30.59 -10.85
N ARG A 7 -23.49 -29.61 -11.25
CA ARG A 7 -23.93 -28.39 -11.94
C ARG A 7 -24.73 -28.82 -13.18
N ALA A 8 -26.00 -28.45 -13.26
CA ALA A 8 -26.66 -28.34 -14.54
C ALA A 8 -25.87 -27.32 -15.39
N GLU A 9 -25.55 -27.66 -16.64
CA GLU A 9 -24.94 -26.71 -17.58
C GLU A 9 -25.88 -25.51 -17.71
N ALA A 10 -25.46 -24.36 -17.18
CA ALA A 10 -26.21 -23.12 -17.37
C ALA A 10 -26.25 -22.85 -18.88
N GLN A 11 -27.46 -22.69 -19.42
CA GLN A 11 -27.66 -22.36 -20.83
C GLN A 11 -26.95 -21.03 -21.14
N GLU A 12 -26.07 -21.03 -22.13
CA GLU A 12 -25.33 -19.85 -22.59
C GLU A 12 -26.30 -18.71 -22.93
N HIS A 13 -25.97 -17.48 -22.49
CA HIS A 13 -26.83 -16.32 -22.73
C HIS A 13 -26.99 -16.11 -24.24
N PRO A 14 -28.22 -15.97 -24.79
CA PRO A 14 -28.46 -15.94 -26.24
C PRO A 14 -27.68 -14.81 -26.95
N ASP A 15 -27.59 -13.64 -26.34
CA ASP A 15 -26.84 -12.50 -26.91
C ASP A 15 -25.32 -12.72 -26.96
N ARG A 16 -24.77 -13.79 -26.35
CA ARG A 16 -23.35 -14.16 -26.42
C ARG A 16 -23.03 -15.15 -27.54
N VAL A 17 -24.06 -15.57 -28.29
CA VAL A 17 -23.96 -16.50 -29.41
C VAL A 17 -24.32 -15.78 -30.71
N VAL A 18 -23.65 -16.11 -31.81
CA VAL A 18 -23.98 -15.56 -33.12
C VAL A 18 -25.42 -15.98 -33.49
N GLN A 19 -26.28 -15.00 -33.74
CA GLN A 19 -27.66 -15.22 -34.11
C GLN A 19 -27.84 -15.19 -35.63
N ALA A 20 -28.68 -16.08 -36.16
CA ALA A 20 -28.99 -16.10 -37.59
C ALA A 20 -29.69 -14.81 -38.02
N GLY A 21 -29.24 -14.20 -39.12
CA GLY A 21 -29.82 -12.97 -39.67
C GLY A 21 -29.37 -11.67 -38.99
N VAL A 22 -28.52 -11.74 -37.96
CA VAL A 22 -27.93 -10.54 -37.34
C VAL A 22 -26.72 -10.06 -38.16
N PRO A 23 -26.73 -8.80 -38.65
CA PRO A 23 -25.59 -8.23 -39.37
C PRO A 23 -24.34 -8.15 -38.48
N GLN A 24 -23.18 -8.51 -39.04
CA GLN A 24 -21.90 -8.55 -38.32
C GLN A 24 -21.03 -7.34 -38.63
N GLY A 25 -20.52 -6.68 -37.59
CA GLY A 25 -19.53 -5.61 -37.72
C GLY A 25 -18.16 -6.09 -38.18
N LYS A 26 -17.27 -5.14 -38.44
CA LYS A 26 -15.90 -5.39 -38.92
C LYS A 26 -14.87 -4.88 -37.93
N ILE A 27 -13.79 -5.64 -37.74
CA ILE A 27 -12.65 -5.26 -36.90
C ILE A 27 -11.43 -4.95 -37.76
N THR A 28 -10.80 -3.80 -37.55
CA THR A 28 -9.46 -3.47 -38.05
C THR A 28 -8.48 -3.39 -36.87
N SER A 29 -7.19 -3.63 -37.09
CA SER A 29 -6.17 -3.61 -36.03
C SER A 29 -4.91 -2.89 -36.47
N GLU A 30 -4.34 -2.10 -35.57
CA GLU A 30 -3.15 -1.28 -35.79
C GLU A 30 -2.28 -1.20 -34.51
N SER A 31 -1.14 -0.50 -34.60
CA SER A 31 -0.20 -0.28 -33.49
C SER A 31 0.11 1.19 -33.34
N PHE A 32 0.19 1.68 -32.10
CA PHE A 32 0.52 3.05 -31.74
C PHE A 32 1.84 3.10 -30.95
N ARG A 33 2.76 4.00 -31.35
CA ARG A 33 4.11 4.13 -30.78
C ARG A 33 4.48 5.56 -30.34
N ASP A 34 3.72 6.55 -30.78
CA ASP A 34 4.11 7.97 -30.68
C ASP A 34 3.51 8.63 -29.44
N SER A 35 3.57 7.96 -28.28
CA SER A 35 3.04 8.52 -27.04
C SER A 35 4.02 9.48 -26.38
N ARG A 36 3.56 10.69 -26.06
CA ARG A 36 4.37 11.66 -25.29
C ARG A 36 4.17 11.47 -23.79
N LEU A 37 2.99 11.01 -23.37
CA LEU A 37 2.65 10.75 -21.96
C LEU A 37 3.23 9.44 -21.43
N PHE A 38 3.46 8.48 -22.32
CA PHE A 38 4.11 7.19 -22.03
C PHE A 38 5.26 6.95 -23.02
N PRO A 39 6.37 7.71 -22.89
CA PRO A 39 7.45 7.68 -23.87
C PRO A 39 8.08 6.29 -24.02
N GLY A 40 8.42 5.93 -25.25
CA GLY A 40 9.06 4.64 -25.57
C GLY A 40 8.14 3.43 -25.56
N THR A 41 6.84 3.61 -25.33
CA THR A 41 5.86 2.53 -25.34
C THR A 41 5.33 2.23 -26.74
N ARG A 42 5.03 0.95 -27.00
CA ARG A 42 4.22 0.48 -28.11
C ARG A 42 2.97 -0.18 -27.57
N ARG A 43 1.82 0.02 -28.20
CA ARG A 43 0.57 -0.70 -27.90
C ARG A 43 -0.22 -1.01 -29.16
N ASP A 44 -0.87 -2.16 -29.16
CA ASP A 44 -1.77 -2.56 -30.25
C ASP A 44 -3.21 -2.20 -29.90
N TYR A 45 -3.98 -1.79 -30.90
CA TYR A 45 -5.40 -1.48 -30.76
C TYR A 45 -6.22 -2.00 -31.94
N SER A 46 -7.51 -2.23 -31.72
CA SER A 46 -8.46 -2.66 -32.74
C SER A 46 -9.72 -1.82 -32.71
N VAL A 47 -10.30 -1.54 -33.87
CA VAL A 47 -11.55 -0.78 -34.01
C VAL A 47 -12.62 -1.66 -34.61
N TYR A 48 -13.72 -1.81 -33.89
CA TYR A 48 -14.93 -2.48 -34.37
C TYR A 48 -15.94 -1.45 -34.86
N VAL A 49 -16.39 -1.62 -36.10
CA VAL A 49 -17.46 -0.81 -36.71
C VAL A 49 -18.67 -1.72 -36.96
N PRO A 50 -19.83 -1.45 -36.32
CA PRO A 50 -21.03 -2.26 -36.51
C PRO A 50 -21.56 -2.14 -37.95
N ALA A 51 -22.19 -3.19 -38.47
CA ALA A 51 -22.74 -3.19 -39.83
C ALA A 51 -23.81 -2.10 -40.07
N GLN A 52 -24.46 -1.66 -38.99
CA GLN A 52 -25.51 -0.65 -38.96
C GLN A 52 -24.97 0.79 -38.92
N TYR A 53 -23.64 0.98 -38.87
CA TYR A 53 -23.00 2.29 -38.89
C TYR A 53 -23.30 3.04 -40.20
N LYS A 54 -23.61 4.34 -40.07
CA LYS A 54 -23.74 5.26 -41.21
C LYS A 54 -22.90 6.51 -40.94
N ALA A 55 -22.20 6.99 -41.97
CA ALA A 55 -21.26 8.10 -41.81
C ALA A 55 -21.92 9.46 -41.52
N ASP A 56 -23.21 9.61 -41.81
CA ASP A 56 -24.01 10.82 -41.59
C ASP A 56 -24.66 10.87 -40.19
N GLU A 57 -24.68 9.76 -39.45
CA GLU A 57 -25.23 9.67 -38.09
C GLU A 57 -24.11 9.42 -37.06
N PRO A 58 -23.93 10.27 -36.03
CA PRO A 58 -22.86 10.07 -35.05
C PRO A 58 -23.12 8.84 -34.18
N ALA A 59 -22.26 7.83 -34.28
CA ALA A 59 -22.33 6.61 -33.49
C ALA A 59 -21.86 6.83 -32.04
N ALA A 60 -22.37 6.02 -31.11
CA ALA A 60 -21.82 5.93 -29.77
C ALA A 60 -20.42 5.31 -29.78
N LEU A 61 -19.65 5.52 -28.71
CA LEU A 61 -18.31 4.94 -28.52
C LEU A 61 -18.25 4.12 -27.24
N MET A 62 -17.60 2.97 -27.30
CA MET A 62 -17.17 2.25 -26.11
C MET A 62 -15.70 1.85 -26.22
N VAL A 63 -14.88 2.28 -25.27
CA VAL A 63 -13.45 1.93 -25.22
C VAL A 63 -13.24 0.80 -24.22
N PHE A 64 -12.54 -0.24 -24.64
CA PHE A 64 -12.20 -1.42 -23.83
C PHE A 64 -10.69 -1.48 -23.63
N MET A 65 -10.24 -1.31 -22.39
CA MET A 65 -8.85 -1.54 -22.00
C MET A 65 -8.60 -3.04 -21.82
N ASP A 66 -7.36 -3.51 -21.99
CA ASP A 66 -7.04 -4.92 -22.29
C ASP A 66 -7.86 -5.46 -23.49
N GLY A 67 -7.97 -4.62 -24.52
CA GLY A 67 -8.95 -4.79 -25.59
C GLY A 67 -8.90 -6.11 -26.34
N SER A 68 -7.73 -6.75 -26.47
CA SER A 68 -7.61 -8.06 -27.13
C SER A 68 -8.47 -9.15 -26.49
N GLY A 69 -8.61 -9.13 -25.16
CA GLY A 69 -9.48 -10.05 -24.43
C GLY A 69 -10.96 -9.83 -24.76
N TYR A 70 -11.38 -8.58 -24.93
CA TYR A 70 -12.75 -8.22 -25.25
C TYR A 70 -13.12 -8.46 -26.72
N ALA A 71 -12.19 -8.15 -27.64
CA ALA A 71 -12.39 -8.29 -29.08
C ALA A 71 -12.47 -9.75 -29.56
N ASN A 72 -11.90 -10.68 -28.81
CA ASN A 72 -11.82 -12.08 -29.20
C ASN A 72 -13.21 -12.78 -29.08
N PRO A 73 -13.80 -13.29 -30.18
CA PRO A 73 -15.11 -13.95 -30.14
C PRO A 73 -15.10 -15.30 -29.39
N LYS A 74 -13.92 -15.81 -29.03
CA LYS A 74 -13.74 -17.04 -28.24
C LYS A 74 -13.43 -16.78 -26.76
N SER A 75 -13.30 -15.52 -26.34
CA SER A 75 -13.05 -15.18 -24.93
C SER A 75 -14.33 -15.27 -24.10
N SER A 76 -14.23 -14.92 -22.82
CA SER A 76 -15.39 -14.80 -21.95
C SER A 76 -16.31 -13.66 -22.36
N PHE A 77 -15.80 -12.56 -22.92
CA PHE A 77 -16.60 -11.35 -23.17
C PHE A 77 -17.26 -11.33 -24.55
N ARG A 78 -16.55 -11.78 -25.60
CA ARG A 78 -17.09 -11.88 -26.98
C ARG A 78 -17.79 -10.60 -27.46
N VAL A 79 -17.22 -9.42 -27.17
CA VAL A 79 -17.87 -8.12 -27.37
C VAL A 79 -18.46 -7.94 -28.77
N PRO A 80 -17.79 -8.31 -29.88
CA PRO A 80 -18.36 -8.13 -31.21
C PRO A 80 -19.71 -8.84 -31.39
N ILE A 81 -19.84 -10.07 -30.88
CA ILE A 81 -21.09 -10.86 -30.96
C ILE A 81 -22.19 -10.21 -30.12
N VAL A 82 -21.85 -9.78 -28.90
CA VAL A 82 -22.81 -9.10 -28.01
C VAL A 82 -23.27 -7.78 -28.62
N PHE A 83 -22.36 -7.00 -29.21
CA PHE A 83 -22.68 -5.74 -29.87
C PHE A 83 -23.56 -5.95 -31.09
N ASP A 84 -23.22 -6.89 -31.98
CA ASP A 84 -24.03 -7.25 -33.15
C ASP A 84 -25.48 -7.53 -32.74
N ASN A 85 -25.67 -8.40 -31.74
CA ASN A 85 -26.97 -8.81 -31.25
C ASN A 85 -27.75 -7.66 -30.61
N LEU A 86 -27.15 -6.93 -29.66
CA LEU A 86 -27.85 -5.86 -28.94
C LEU A 86 -28.15 -4.64 -29.82
N ILE A 87 -27.26 -4.29 -30.76
CA ILE A 87 -27.50 -3.22 -31.72
C ILE A 87 -28.64 -3.60 -32.65
N HIS A 88 -28.66 -4.85 -33.16
CA HIS A 88 -29.76 -5.33 -34.00
C HIS A 88 -31.11 -5.31 -33.27
N GLN A 89 -31.12 -5.68 -31.98
CA GLN A 89 -32.31 -5.63 -31.13
C GLN A 89 -32.73 -4.21 -30.71
N LYS A 90 -31.90 -3.19 -30.99
CA LYS A 90 -32.04 -1.81 -30.47
C LYS A 90 -32.02 -1.73 -28.94
N ALA A 91 -31.43 -2.72 -28.29
CA ALA A 91 -31.21 -2.77 -26.85
C ALA A 91 -29.99 -1.92 -26.42
N MET A 92 -29.13 -1.55 -27.38
CA MET A 92 -28.09 -0.54 -27.24
C MET A 92 -28.01 0.31 -28.52
N PRO A 93 -27.50 1.56 -28.46
CA PRO A 93 -27.32 2.37 -29.66
C PRO A 93 -26.26 1.78 -30.61
N VAL A 94 -26.29 2.18 -31.88
CA VAL A 94 -25.19 1.88 -32.83
C VAL A 94 -23.89 2.41 -32.23
N THR A 95 -22.99 1.49 -31.88
CA THR A 95 -21.79 1.78 -31.07
C THR A 95 -20.55 1.24 -31.76
N ILE A 96 -19.55 2.10 -31.95
CA ILE A 96 -18.18 1.73 -32.35
C ILE A 96 -17.42 1.31 -31.10
N ALA A 97 -16.66 0.22 -31.19
CA ALA A 97 -15.80 -0.22 -30.08
C ALA A 97 -14.33 0.02 -30.41
N LEU A 98 -13.59 0.60 -29.46
CA LEU A 98 -12.13 0.68 -29.51
C LEU A 98 -11.55 -0.28 -28.47
N PHE A 99 -10.79 -1.26 -28.92
CA PHE A 99 -10.09 -2.22 -28.08
C PHE A 99 -8.63 -1.83 -27.97
N VAL A 100 -8.15 -1.41 -26.80
CA VAL A 100 -6.77 -0.94 -26.59
C VAL A 100 -6.03 -1.85 -25.61
N ASN A 101 -4.87 -2.37 -26.01
CA ASN A 101 -3.96 -3.08 -25.11
C ASN A 101 -3.04 -2.08 -24.37
N PRO A 102 -2.49 -2.45 -23.21
CA PRO A 102 -1.52 -1.61 -22.51
C PRO A 102 -0.21 -1.46 -23.28
N GLY A 103 0.54 -0.40 -23.01
CA GLY A 103 1.88 -0.19 -23.55
C GLY A 103 2.91 -1.21 -23.07
N THR A 104 3.87 -1.50 -23.95
CA THR A 104 5.12 -2.20 -23.63
C THR A 104 6.32 -1.34 -24.01
N VAL A 105 7.33 -1.29 -23.15
CA VAL A 105 8.62 -0.66 -23.46
C VAL A 105 9.56 -1.76 -23.95
N ALA A 106 9.97 -1.68 -25.22
CA ALA A 106 10.80 -2.71 -25.83
C ALA A 106 12.20 -2.75 -25.20
N GLY A 107 12.72 -3.94 -24.90
CA GLY A 107 14.10 -4.15 -24.47
C GLY A 107 15.06 -4.00 -25.65
N THR A 108 16.02 -3.06 -25.56
CA THR A 108 16.95 -2.75 -26.66
C THR A 108 18.38 -3.21 -26.40
N ALA A 109 18.75 -3.45 -25.14
CA ALA A 109 20.04 -4.05 -24.78
C ALA A 109 20.04 -5.58 -25.05
N PRO A 110 21.20 -6.19 -25.36
CA PRO A 110 21.31 -7.64 -25.57
C PRO A 110 20.78 -8.44 -24.36
N GLY A 111 19.79 -9.29 -24.60
CA GLY A 111 19.18 -10.13 -23.54
C GLY A 111 18.12 -9.44 -22.69
N ALA A 112 17.91 -8.13 -22.85
CA ALA A 112 16.88 -7.38 -22.14
C ALA A 112 15.47 -7.78 -22.61
N LYS A 113 14.54 -7.85 -21.66
CA LYS A 113 13.14 -8.19 -21.95
C LYS A 113 12.28 -6.95 -22.13
N ASP A 114 11.21 -7.10 -22.90
CA ASP A 114 10.14 -6.10 -22.95
C ASP A 114 9.53 -5.92 -21.55
N ARG A 115 9.38 -4.66 -21.15
CA ARG A 115 8.78 -4.29 -19.88
C ARG A 115 7.33 -3.89 -20.10
N SER A 116 6.41 -4.53 -19.38
CA SER A 116 5.00 -4.13 -19.39
C SER A 116 4.85 -2.76 -18.71
N ASN A 117 4.09 -1.87 -19.35
CA ASN A 117 3.67 -0.61 -18.76
C ASN A 117 2.25 -0.69 -18.16
N ARG A 118 1.60 -1.86 -18.23
CA ARG A 118 0.17 -2.06 -17.90
C ARG A 118 -0.19 -1.50 -16.53
N SER A 119 0.54 -1.86 -15.48
CA SER A 119 0.19 -1.37 -14.13
C SER A 119 0.39 0.14 -13.99
N PHE A 120 1.42 0.70 -14.63
CA PHE A 120 1.65 2.14 -14.55
C PHE A 120 0.62 2.93 -15.37
N GLU A 121 0.15 2.39 -16.49
CA GLU A 121 -0.92 2.98 -17.30
C GLU A 121 -2.29 2.84 -16.64
N TYR A 122 -2.59 1.68 -16.04
CA TYR A 122 -3.95 1.33 -15.64
C TYR A 122 -4.24 1.53 -14.16
N ASP A 123 -3.31 1.22 -13.26
CA ASP A 123 -3.55 1.29 -11.82
C ASP A 123 -3.17 2.67 -11.22
N SER A 124 -2.38 3.47 -11.95
CA SER A 124 -2.01 4.82 -11.49
C SER A 124 -3.22 5.72 -11.48
N MET A 125 -3.42 6.42 -10.36
CA MET A 125 -4.42 7.47 -10.27
C MET A 125 -4.02 8.73 -11.03
N GLY A 126 -5.01 9.58 -11.31
CA GLY A 126 -4.84 10.85 -12.01
C GLY A 126 -5.16 10.78 -13.50
N ASP A 127 -5.01 11.90 -14.18
CA ASP A 127 -5.52 12.12 -15.53
C ASP A 127 -4.59 11.63 -16.65
N ARG A 128 -3.37 11.18 -16.35
CA ARG A 128 -2.35 10.84 -17.36
C ARG A 128 -2.86 9.86 -18.41
N TYR A 129 -3.46 8.74 -18.00
CA TYR A 129 -3.99 7.77 -18.96
C TYR A 129 -5.23 8.30 -19.70
N ALA A 130 -6.07 9.07 -19.02
CA ALA A 130 -7.24 9.69 -19.63
C ALA A 130 -6.85 10.70 -20.73
N ASN A 131 -5.84 11.54 -20.47
CA ASN A 131 -5.25 12.46 -21.44
C ASN A 131 -4.59 11.70 -22.59
N PHE A 132 -3.86 10.60 -22.30
CA PHE A 132 -3.32 9.74 -23.36
C PHE A 132 -4.42 9.22 -24.28
N LEU A 133 -5.49 8.67 -23.69
CA LEU A 133 -6.59 8.12 -24.46
C LEU A 133 -7.24 9.20 -25.32
N VAL A 134 -7.64 10.33 -24.73
CA VAL A 134 -8.40 11.39 -25.39
C VAL A 134 -7.56 12.20 -26.38
N ASP A 135 -6.33 12.57 -26.00
CA ASP A 135 -5.53 13.55 -26.74
C ASP A 135 -4.56 12.90 -27.74
N GLU A 136 -4.15 11.64 -27.51
CA GLU A 136 -3.19 10.94 -28.37
C GLU A 136 -3.83 9.79 -29.16
N LEU A 137 -4.57 8.90 -28.51
CA LEU A 137 -5.04 7.67 -29.16
C LEU A 137 -6.34 7.84 -29.94
N LEU A 138 -7.39 8.41 -29.34
CA LEU A 138 -8.70 8.55 -29.99
C LEU A 138 -8.64 9.30 -31.33
N PRO A 139 -7.88 10.40 -31.49
CA PRO A 139 -7.80 11.12 -32.77
C PRO A 139 -7.20 10.27 -33.90
N VAL A 140 -6.31 9.34 -33.56
CA VAL A 140 -5.71 8.42 -34.53
C VAL A 140 -6.65 7.25 -34.80
N ALA A 141 -7.13 6.58 -33.74
CA ALA A 141 -7.92 5.37 -33.85
C ALA A 141 -9.31 5.59 -34.49
N LEU A 142 -9.90 6.77 -34.32
CA LEU A 142 -11.23 7.09 -34.84
C LEU A 142 -11.22 7.87 -36.15
N LYS A 143 -10.05 8.02 -36.78
CA LYS A 143 -9.89 8.82 -38.00
C LYS A 143 -10.83 8.32 -39.11
N GLY A 144 -11.67 9.22 -39.62
CA GLY A 144 -12.64 8.92 -40.68
C GLY A 144 -13.97 8.32 -40.19
N LEU A 145 -14.19 8.20 -38.88
CA LEU A 145 -15.44 7.73 -38.28
C LEU A 145 -16.20 8.91 -37.65
N ASN A 146 -17.51 8.95 -37.88
CA ASN A 146 -18.44 9.90 -37.26
C ASN A 146 -18.86 9.35 -35.89
N VAL A 147 -18.11 9.73 -34.85
CA VAL A 147 -18.34 9.31 -33.47
C VAL A 147 -18.86 10.50 -32.66
N SER A 148 -19.94 10.29 -31.92
CA SER A 148 -20.55 11.32 -31.08
C SER A 148 -19.56 11.89 -30.07
N SER A 149 -19.63 13.20 -29.80
CA SER A 149 -18.90 13.87 -28.72
C SER A 149 -19.71 13.98 -27.41
N ASP A 150 -20.96 13.52 -27.41
CA ASP A 150 -21.81 13.52 -26.22
C ASP A 150 -21.28 12.50 -25.19
N PRO A 151 -20.89 12.92 -23.97
CA PRO A 151 -20.44 11.98 -22.94
C PRO A 151 -21.50 10.93 -22.58
N GLY A 152 -22.80 11.24 -22.71
CA GLY A 152 -23.88 10.27 -22.56
C GLY A 152 -23.85 9.15 -23.60
N LYS A 153 -23.16 9.34 -24.72
CA LYS A 153 -22.96 8.35 -25.81
C LYS A 153 -21.56 7.75 -25.81
N ARG A 154 -20.79 7.94 -24.74
CA ARG A 154 -19.41 7.45 -24.62
C ARG A 154 -19.21 6.65 -23.34
N ALA A 155 -18.71 5.43 -23.49
CA ALA A 155 -18.47 4.50 -22.40
C ALA A 155 -17.01 4.01 -22.38
N VAL A 156 -16.54 3.62 -21.20
CA VAL A 156 -15.25 2.95 -20.98
C VAL A 156 -15.45 1.67 -20.20
N CYS A 157 -14.64 0.65 -20.49
CA CYS A 157 -14.77 -0.68 -19.93
C CYS A 157 -13.41 -1.33 -19.67
N GLY A 158 -13.33 -2.13 -18.61
CA GLY A 158 -12.18 -2.96 -18.36
C GLY A 158 -12.38 -3.98 -17.25
N ILE A 159 -11.38 -4.85 -17.08
CA ILE A 159 -11.35 -5.93 -16.11
C ILE A 159 -10.09 -5.85 -15.24
N SER A 160 -10.20 -6.08 -13.93
CA SER A 160 -9.03 -6.04 -13.03
C SER A 160 -8.36 -4.65 -13.07
N SER A 161 -7.06 -4.54 -13.35
CA SER A 161 -6.41 -3.23 -13.56
C SER A 161 -7.06 -2.38 -14.66
N SER A 162 -7.53 -2.98 -15.76
CA SER A 162 -8.24 -2.19 -16.77
C SER A 162 -9.62 -1.73 -16.28
N GLY A 163 -10.21 -2.40 -15.28
CA GLY A 163 -11.48 -2.01 -14.66
C GLY A 163 -11.35 -0.73 -13.83
N ILE A 164 -10.31 -0.63 -12.99
CA ILE A 164 -10.01 0.63 -12.31
C ILE A 164 -9.60 1.71 -13.32
N CYS A 165 -8.83 1.37 -14.36
CA CYS A 165 -8.47 2.32 -15.42
C CYS A 165 -9.72 2.91 -16.10
N ALA A 166 -10.74 2.09 -16.38
CA ALA A 166 -12.01 2.56 -16.92
C ALA A 166 -12.69 3.56 -15.99
N PHE A 167 -12.73 3.25 -14.70
CA PHE A 167 -13.25 4.17 -13.69
C PHE A 167 -12.46 5.47 -13.66
N THR A 168 -11.12 5.40 -13.65
CA THR A 168 -10.23 6.57 -13.67
C THR A 168 -10.48 7.46 -14.89
N VAL A 169 -10.62 6.88 -16.08
CA VAL A 169 -10.89 7.66 -17.30
C VAL A 169 -12.20 8.42 -17.21
N ALA A 170 -13.30 7.75 -16.83
CA ALA A 170 -14.59 8.43 -16.68
C ALA A 170 -14.57 9.43 -15.52
N TRP A 171 -13.84 9.12 -14.45
CA TRP A 171 -13.67 10.02 -13.31
C TRP A 171 -12.93 11.30 -13.69
N GLU A 172 -11.82 11.21 -14.41
CA GLU A 172 -11.00 12.38 -14.77
C GLU A 172 -11.55 13.14 -15.98
N LYS A 173 -12.28 12.47 -16.86
CA LYS A 173 -12.89 13.06 -18.07
C LYS A 173 -14.39 12.79 -18.16
N PRO A 174 -15.20 13.24 -17.18
CA PRO A 174 -16.65 13.03 -17.20
C PRO A 174 -17.34 13.80 -18.35
N ASP A 175 -16.66 14.81 -18.91
CA ASP A 175 -17.07 15.54 -20.12
C ASP A 175 -16.83 14.74 -21.41
N GLN A 176 -15.97 13.71 -21.36
CA GLN A 176 -15.72 12.81 -22.49
C GLN A 176 -16.44 11.47 -22.34
N PHE A 177 -16.56 10.94 -21.13
CA PHE A 177 -17.13 9.61 -20.87
C PHE A 177 -18.11 9.66 -19.70
N GLY A 178 -19.40 9.58 -20.00
CA GLY A 178 -20.48 9.60 -19.00
C GLY A 178 -20.86 8.21 -18.49
N LYS A 179 -20.26 7.14 -19.00
CA LYS A 179 -20.61 5.74 -18.69
C LYS A 179 -19.35 4.90 -18.44
N VAL A 180 -19.36 4.06 -17.42
CA VAL A 180 -18.26 3.15 -17.10
C VAL A 180 -18.75 1.78 -16.67
N LEU A 181 -18.05 0.76 -17.13
CA LEU A 181 -18.24 -0.64 -16.76
C LEU A 181 -16.91 -1.20 -16.22
N SER A 182 -16.89 -1.63 -14.96
CA SER A 182 -15.74 -2.26 -14.31
C SER A 182 -16.06 -3.70 -13.90
N HIS A 183 -15.32 -4.66 -14.44
CA HIS A 183 -15.34 -6.05 -14.01
C HIS A 183 -14.18 -6.33 -13.05
N ILE A 184 -14.46 -6.91 -11.88
CA ILE A 184 -13.50 -7.30 -10.84
C ILE A 184 -12.41 -6.23 -10.64
N GLY A 185 -12.82 -4.96 -10.57
CA GLY A 185 -11.92 -3.81 -10.65
C GLY A 185 -10.96 -3.73 -9.47
N SER A 186 -9.69 -3.39 -9.72
CA SER A 186 -8.64 -3.34 -8.70
C SER A 186 -8.68 -2.09 -7.82
N PHE A 187 -9.81 -1.82 -7.15
CA PHE A 187 -9.98 -0.74 -6.16
C PHE A 187 -9.28 -1.04 -4.82
N THR A 188 -8.03 -1.49 -4.92
CA THR A 188 -7.13 -1.85 -3.82
C THR A 188 -5.80 -1.08 -3.97
N ASN A 189 -4.85 -1.24 -3.04
CA ASN A 189 -3.59 -0.48 -3.10
C ASN A 189 -2.52 -1.10 -4.00
N ILE A 190 -2.81 -1.18 -5.31
CA ILE A 190 -1.79 -1.43 -6.32
C ILE A 190 -0.93 -0.16 -6.52
N ARG A 191 -1.59 0.93 -6.93
CA ARG A 191 -1.00 2.26 -7.13
C ARG A 191 -1.94 3.39 -6.65
N GLY A 192 -2.68 3.14 -5.56
CA GLY A 192 -3.56 4.15 -4.95
C GLY A 192 -5.06 3.91 -5.07
N GLY A 193 -5.51 2.90 -5.82
CA GLY A 193 -6.95 2.71 -6.15
C GLY A 193 -7.93 2.66 -4.96
N TRP A 194 -7.46 2.26 -3.79
CA TRP A 194 -8.19 2.32 -2.52
C TRP A 194 -8.62 3.73 -2.06
N GLU A 195 -8.10 4.80 -2.67
CA GLU A 195 -8.48 6.19 -2.36
C GLU A 195 -9.79 6.63 -3.03
N TYR A 196 -10.23 5.92 -4.08
CA TYR A 196 -11.44 6.30 -4.82
C TYR A 196 -12.72 6.40 -3.97
N PRO A 197 -13.03 5.48 -3.05
CA PRO A 197 -14.18 5.63 -2.15
C PRO A 197 -14.17 6.97 -1.40
N GLY A 198 -13.02 7.39 -0.89
CA GLY A 198 -12.85 8.68 -0.22
C GLY A 198 -13.05 9.87 -1.17
N LEU A 199 -12.52 9.80 -2.39
CA LEU A 199 -12.69 10.85 -3.40
C LEU A 199 -14.15 10.97 -3.90
N VAL A 200 -14.85 9.85 -4.08
CA VAL A 200 -16.26 9.81 -4.47
C VAL A 200 -17.13 10.42 -3.38
N ARG A 201 -16.90 10.12 -2.10
CA ARG A 201 -17.67 10.72 -1.00
C ARG A 201 -17.58 12.24 -0.96
N LYS A 202 -16.44 12.82 -1.36
CA LYS A 202 -16.21 14.27 -1.43
C LYS A 202 -17.04 14.97 -2.50
N THR A 203 -17.60 14.24 -3.47
CA THR A 203 -18.43 14.83 -4.53
C THR A 203 -19.91 14.83 -4.19
N LYS A 204 -20.34 14.44 -2.98
CA LYS A 204 -21.76 14.35 -2.59
C LYS A 204 -22.60 15.58 -2.98
N GLU A 205 -22.07 16.79 -2.78
CA GLU A 205 -22.79 18.03 -3.12
C GLU A 205 -22.86 18.29 -4.64
N LYS A 206 -21.92 17.73 -5.42
CA LYS A 206 -21.86 17.86 -6.87
C LYS A 206 -21.23 16.61 -7.50
N PRO A 207 -21.99 15.51 -7.62
CA PRO A 207 -21.47 14.28 -8.21
C PRO A 207 -21.02 14.51 -9.65
N LYS A 208 -19.92 13.87 -10.05
CA LYS A 208 -19.51 13.85 -11.46
C LYS A 208 -20.60 13.15 -12.28
N ALA A 209 -20.86 13.63 -13.50
CA ALA A 209 -21.93 13.12 -14.36
C ALA A 209 -21.58 11.78 -15.03
N ILE A 210 -21.27 10.76 -14.22
CA ILE A 210 -20.93 9.41 -14.66
C ILE A 210 -21.92 8.38 -14.11
N LYS A 211 -22.21 7.36 -14.91
CA LYS A 211 -23.01 6.19 -14.55
C LYS A 211 -22.09 4.97 -14.46
N VAL A 212 -22.14 4.25 -13.35
CA VAL A 212 -21.12 3.25 -12.98
C VAL A 212 -21.71 1.86 -12.84
N TYR A 213 -21.26 0.90 -13.65
CA TYR A 213 -21.55 -0.52 -13.45
C TYR A 213 -20.32 -1.22 -12.86
N LEU A 214 -20.49 -1.87 -11.72
CA LEU A 214 -19.49 -2.67 -11.03
C LEU A 214 -19.95 -4.12 -10.98
N GLN A 215 -19.09 -5.04 -11.36
CA GLN A 215 -19.29 -6.47 -11.12
C GLN A 215 -18.05 -7.03 -10.44
N ASP A 216 -18.23 -7.86 -9.42
CA ASP A 216 -17.13 -8.58 -8.75
C ASP A 216 -17.56 -10.02 -8.39
N GLY A 217 -16.60 -10.89 -8.06
CA GLY A 217 -16.82 -12.23 -7.53
C GLY A 217 -16.73 -12.24 -6.00
N ARG A 218 -17.56 -13.03 -5.31
CA ARG A 218 -17.50 -13.14 -3.83
C ARG A 218 -16.21 -13.79 -3.34
N GLU A 219 -15.60 -14.63 -4.17
CA GLU A 219 -14.36 -15.35 -3.89
C GLU A 219 -13.16 -14.75 -4.64
N ASP A 220 -13.23 -13.48 -5.04
CA ASP A 220 -12.13 -12.79 -5.72
C ASP A 220 -10.93 -12.53 -4.79
N LEU A 221 -9.85 -11.98 -5.35
CA LEU A 221 -8.52 -11.94 -4.74
C LEU A 221 -8.50 -11.28 -3.36
N ASN A 222 -7.75 -11.91 -2.46
CA ASN A 222 -7.21 -11.29 -1.26
C ASN A 222 -5.69 -11.44 -1.29
N ASN A 223 -5.00 -10.36 -1.65
CA ASN A 223 -3.58 -10.38 -2.00
C ASN A 223 -2.80 -9.23 -1.35
N LEU A 224 -1.53 -9.08 -1.68
CA LEU A 224 -0.64 -8.00 -1.23
C LEU A 224 -1.25 -6.59 -1.34
N HIS A 225 -2.12 -6.38 -2.34
CA HIS A 225 -2.69 -5.07 -2.64
C HIS A 225 -4.00 -4.79 -1.88
N GLY A 226 -4.76 -5.82 -1.52
CA GLY A 226 -6.00 -5.67 -0.76
C GLY A 226 -6.93 -6.87 -0.91
N ASN A 227 -8.15 -6.70 -0.39
CA ASN A 227 -9.26 -7.61 -0.62
C ASN A 227 -10.20 -6.97 -1.64
N TRP A 228 -10.31 -7.59 -2.82
CA TRP A 228 -10.94 -6.99 -4.00
C TRP A 228 -12.46 -6.90 -3.87
N PRO A 229 -13.17 -7.94 -3.37
CA PRO A 229 -14.60 -7.85 -3.08
C PRO A 229 -14.92 -6.71 -2.11
N LEU A 230 -14.17 -6.59 -1.01
CA LEU A 230 -14.36 -5.50 -0.04
C LEU A 230 -14.05 -4.12 -0.65
N GLY A 231 -13.09 -4.02 -1.56
CA GLY A 231 -12.76 -2.78 -2.27
C GLY A 231 -13.89 -2.32 -3.20
N ASN A 232 -14.48 -3.23 -3.98
CA ASN A 232 -15.63 -2.94 -4.84
C ASN A 232 -16.89 -2.60 -4.03
N GLN A 233 -17.11 -3.26 -2.90
CA GLN A 233 -18.22 -2.95 -1.98
C GLN A 233 -18.07 -1.57 -1.33
N ASP A 234 -16.86 -1.18 -0.92
CA ASP A 234 -16.60 0.14 -0.35
C ASP A 234 -16.78 1.26 -1.39
N LEU A 235 -16.33 1.05 -2.64
CA LEU A 235 -16.61 1.97 -3.74
C LEU A 235 -18.11 2.09 -4.01
N ALA A 236 -18.85 0.98 -4.02
CA ALA A 236 -20.30 0.99 -4.20
C ALA A 236 -21.02 1.75 -3.07
N ALA A 237 -20.59 1.57 -1.81
CA ALA A 237 -21.11 2.34 -0.67
C ALA A 237 -20.82 3.84 -0.83
N ALA A 238 -19.63 4.21 -1.32
CA ALA A 238 -19.29 5.59 -1.62
C ALA A 238 -20.16 6.19 -2.74
N LEU A 239 -20.40 5.43 -3.82
CA LEU A 239 -21.28 5.84 -4.93
C LEU A 239 -22.72 6.07 -4.44
N GLN A 240 -23.24 5.19 -3.59
CA GLN A 240 -24.54 5.37 -2.95
C GLN A 240 -24.58 6.63 -2.10
N PHE A 241 -23.60 6.80 -1.21
CA PHE A 241 -23.52 7.96 -0.31
C PHE A 241 -23.50 9.29 -1.06
N ALA A 242 -22.77 9.34 -2.19
CA ALA A 242 -22.66 10.52 -3.02
C ALA A 242 -23.77 10.66 -4.07
N GLY A 243 -24.71 9.71 -4.18
CA GLY A 243 -25.87 9.83 -5.07
C GLY A 243 -25.60 9.56 -6.56
N TYR A 244 -24.58 8.77 -6.88
CA TYR A 244 -24.31 8.36 -8.27
C TYR A 244 -25.35 7.37 -8.79
N LYS A 245 -25.59 7.36 -10.11
CA LYS A 245 -26.28 6.23 -10.76
C LYS A 245 -25.31 5.07 -10.85
N TYR A 246 -25.55 3.99 -10.09
CA TYR A 246 -24.63 2.87 -10.05
C TYR A 246 -25.32 1.51 -9.93
N LYS A 247 -24.65 0.47 -10.40
CA LYS A 247 -25.04 -0.93 -10.23
C LYS A 247 -23.86 -1.70 -9.65
N LEU A 248 -24.11 -2.49 -8.62
CA LEU A 248 -23.16 -3.49 -8.11
C LEU A 248 -23.76 -4.88 -8.28
N GLU A 249 -23.04 -5.77 -8.97
CA GLU A 249 -23.37 -7.19 -9.10
C GLU A 249 -22.27 -8.05 -8.47
N MET A 250 -22.60 -8.70 -7.35
CA MET A 250 -21.73 -9.68 -6.72
C MET A 250 -22.09 -11.07 -7.23
N THR A 251 -21.16 -11.70 -7.94
CA THR A 251 -21.30 -13.04 -8.54
C THR A 251 -20.60 -14.11 -7.69
N ALA A 252 -20.83 -15.39 -7.99
CA ALA A 252 -19.98 -16.45 -7.44
C ALA A 252 -18.65 -16.50 -8.21
N GLY A 253 -17.64 -17.18 -7.68
CA GLY A 253 -16.34 -17.35 -8.30
C GLY A 253 -15.29 -16.29 -7.92
N GLY A 254 -14.04 -16.58 -8.30
CA GLY A 254 -12.88 -15.71 -8.05
C GLY A 254 -12.47 -14.87 -9.26
N HIS A 255 -11.17 -14.57 -9.37
CA HIS A 255 -10.60 -13.65 -10.36
C HIS A 255 -10.70 -14.14 -11.81
N SER A 256 -11.89 -14.00 -12.40
CA SER A 256 -12.22 -14.57 -13.72
C SER A 256 -13.15 -13.67 -14.51
N GLY A 257 -12.85 -13.51 -15.80
CA GLY A 257 -13.74 -12.84 -16.75
C GLY A 257 -14.99 -13.64 -17.10
N GLN A 258 -15.13 -14.88 -16.63
CA GLN A 258 -16.29 -15.73 -16.93
C GLN A 258 -17.62 -15.05 -16.56
N PHE A 259 -17.79 -14.68 -15.28
CA PHE A 259 -19.03 -14.11 -14.77
C PHE A 259 -19.32 -12.72 -15.33
N GLY A 260 -18.28 -11.89 -15.45
CA GLY A 260 -18.39 -10.59 -16.14
C GLY A 260 -18.85 -10.73 -17.59
N GLY A 261 -18.32 -11.73 -18.30
CA GLY A 261 -18.74 -12.05 -19.66
C GLY A 261 -20.16 -12.61 -19.76
N GLU A 262 -20.57 -13.46 -18.82
CA GLU A 262 -21.95 -13.98 -18.71
C GLU A 262 -22.97 -12.86 -18.53
N LEU A 263 -22.66 -11.87 -17.68
CA LEU A 263 -23.53 -10.73 -17.40
C LEU A 263 -23.38 -9.56 -18.39
N LEU A 264 -22.41 -9.59 -19.30
CA LEU A 264 -22.12 -8.47 -20.19
C LEU A 264 -23.34 -7.98 -20.98
N PRO A 265 -24.21 -8.83 -21.57
CA PRO A 265 -25.40 -8.35 -22.28
C PRO A 265 -26.33 -7.53 -21.39
N ASP A 266 -26.61 -7.98 -20.17
CA ASP A 266 -27.49 -7.29 -19.23
C ASP A 266 -26.83 -6.04 -18.63
N ALA A 267 -25.52 -6.09 -18.41
CA ALA A 267 -24.72 -4.93 -18.02
C ALA A 267 -24.81 -3.81 -19.05
N LEU A 268 -24.71 -4.14 -20.35
CA LEU A 268 -24.82 -3.16 -21.44
C LEU A 268 -26.24 -2.61 -21.57
N LYS A 269 -27.27 -3.45 -21.45
CA LYS A 269 -28.68 -3.00 -21.41
C LYS A 269 -28.90 -2.01 -20.28
N TRP A 270 -28.44 -2.34 -19.07
CA TRP A 270 -28.51 -1.43 -17.92
C TRP A 270 -27.71 -0.15 -18.19
N LEU A 271 -26.48 -0.24 -18.69
CA LEU A 271 -25.59 0.90 -18.89
C LEU A 271 -26.19 1.92 -19.86
N TRP A 272 -26.77 1.47 -20.97
CA TRP A 272 -27.35 2.30 -22.03
C TRP A 272 -28.80 2.77 -21.76
N ASP A 273 -29.49 2.21 -20.77
CA ASP A 273 -30.81 2.68 -20.36
C ASP A 273 -30.71 3.82 -19.32
N ASP A 274 -30.99 5.06 -19.73
CA ASP A 274 -30.93 6.21 -18.82
C ASP A 274 -31.98 6.17 -17.69
N LYS A 275 -33.00 5.30 -17.80
CA LYS A 275 -34.05 5.08 -16.78
C LYS A 275 -33.72 3.97 -15.80
N ALA A 276 -32.65 3.21 -16.03
CA ALA A 276 -32.30 2.09 -15.17
C ALA A 276 -32.04 2.53 -13.71
N GLU A 277 -32.57 1.75 -12.76
CA GLU A 277 -32.45 2.02 -11.34
C GLU A 277 -31.05 1.67 -10.79
N SER A 278 -30.63 2.42 -9.77
CA SER A 278 -29.41 2.10 -9.03
C SER A 278 -29.59 0.89 -8.12
N THR A 279 -28.51 0.19 -7.81
CA THR A 279 -28.47 -0.69 -6.63
C THR A 279 -28.79 0.14 -5.37
N ASN A 280 -29.55 -0.45 -4.43
CA ASN A 280 -29.76 0.09 -3.09
C ASN A 280 -29.21 -0.89 -2.06
N ILE A 281 -28.16 -0.50 -1.34
CA ILE A 281 -27.53 -1.24 -0.26
C ILE A 281 -28.20 -0.77 1.05
N PRO A 282 -29.09 -1.59 1.67
CA PRO A 282 -29.81 -1.17 2.87
C PRO A 282 -28.84 -1.04 4.05
N ILE A 283 -28.98 0.05 4.80
CA ILE A 283 -28.36 0.20 6.12
C ILE A 283 -29.36 -0.34 7.14
N VAL A 284 -29.06 -1.49 7.73
CA VAL A 284 -29.91 -2.10 8.75
C VAL A 284 -29.30 -1.77 10.11
N GLU A 285 -30.03 -0.97 10.90
CA GLU A 285 -29.66 -0.65 12.28
C GLU A 285 -30.60 -1.34 13.28
N THR A 286 -30.03 -2.03 14.27
CA THR A 286 -30.71 -2.70 15.37
C THR A 286 -30.18 -2.13 16.69
N LYS A 287 -31.07 -2.07 17.68
CA LYS A 287 -30.76 -1.66 19.05
C LYS A 287 -31.34 -2.70 20.01
N PRO A 288 -30.82 -3.94 19.99
CA PRO A 288 -31.30 -4.97 20.90
C PRO A 288 -31.07 -4.55 22.35
N ALA A 289 -31.89 -5.06 23.26
CA ALA A 289 -31.70 -4.81 24.69
C ALA A 289 -30.30 -5.29 25.10
N TRP A 290 -29.50 -4.37 25.65
CA TRP A 290 -28.16 -4.72 26.11
C TRP A 290 -28.20 -5.33 27.49
N GLU A 291 -27.45 -6.42 27.67
CA GLU A 291 -27.19 -7.05 28.96
C GLU A 291 -25.68 -7.16 29.20
N PRO A 292 -25.21 -6.91 30.43
CA PRO A 292 -23.79 -7.06 30.74
C PRO A 292 -23.39 -8.53 30.66
N HIS A 293 -22.20 -8.79 30.08
CA HIS A 293 -21.58 -10.10 30.18
C HIS A 293 -21.41 -10.51 31.65
N SER A 294 -21.45 -11.81 31.96
CA SER A 294 -21.43 -12.32 33.34
C SER A 294 -20.19 -11.90 34.15
N ASP A 295 -19.05 -11.73 33.48
CA ASP A 295 -17.78 -11.21 34.04
C ASP A 295 -17.78 -9.68 34.21
N ALA A 296 -18.75 -8.95 33.64
CA ALA A 296 -18.96 -7.51 33.85
C ALA A 296 -19.97 -7.21 34.98
N VAL A 297 -20.34 -8.24 35.75
CA VAL A 297 -21.18 -8.15 36.94
C VAL A 297 -20.31 -8.45 38.17
N PRO A 298 -20.36 -7.63 39.24
CA PRO A 298 -19.60 -7.90 40.46
C PRO A 298 -19.93 -9.29 41.03
N LYS A 299 -18.91 -10.03 41.42
CA LYS A 299 -19.08 -11.34 42.08
C LYS A 299 -18.77 -11.22 43.57
N GLU A 300 -19.54 -11.94 44.38
CA GLU A 300 -19.30 -12.02 45.82
C GLU A 300 -17.95 -12.68 46.09
N GLY A 301 -17.17 -12.12 47.01
CA GLY A 301 -15.84 -12.62 47.36
C GLY A 301 -14.70 -12.23 46.41
N THR A 302 -14.97 -11.63 45.25
CA THR A 302 -13.91 -11.13 44.36
C THR A 302 -13.20 -9.93 44.98
N PRO A 303 -11.86 -9.96 45.15
CA PRO A 303 -11.09 -8.80 45.59
C PRO A 303 -11.26 -7.62 44.62
N LYS A 304 -11.54 -6.44 45.16
CA LYS A 304 -11.82 -5.23 44.37
C LYS A 304 -10.62 -4.30 44.33
N GLY A 305 -10.18 -3.95 43.14
CA GLY A 305 -9.22 -2.88 42.93
C GLY A 305 -9.81 -1.51 43.24
N THR A 306 -8.96 -0.49 43.15
CA THR A 306 -9.33 0.91 43.40
C THR A 306 -9.07 1.73 42.15
N VAL A 307 -9.93 2.73 41.90
CA VAL A 307 -9.70 3.74 40.87
C VAL A 307 -9.29 5.04 41.55
N GLU A 308 -8.05 5.46 41.36
CA GLU A 308 -7.51 6.72 41.85
C GLU A 308 -7.65 7.79 40.77
N GLN A 309 -8.36 8.88 41.08
CA GLN A 309 -8.39 10.07 40.22
C GLN A 309 -7.04 10.79 40.34
N MET A 310 -6.41 11.07 39.21
CA MET A 310 -5.13 11.77 39.17
C MET A 310 -5.35 13.28 39.02
N PRO A 311 -4.38 14.11 39.44
CA PRO A 311 -4.40 15.54 39.11
C PRO A 311 -4.49 15.75 37.60
N GLU A 312 -5.23 16.78 37.20
CA GLU A 312 -5.36 17.18 35.79
C GLU A 312 -3.99 17.31 35.12
N TRP A 313 -3.88 16.86 33.87
CA TRP A 313 -2.62 16.87 33.13
C TRP A 313 -2.61 17.87 31.99
N GLU A 314 -1.68 18.83 32.07
CA GLU A 314 -1.32 19.72 30.97
C GLU A 314 -0.20 19.11 30.12
N SER A 315 -0.43 18.97 28.81
CA SER A 315 0.56 18.38 27.91
C SER A 315 1.50 19.38 27.26
N LYS A 316 2.76 18.96 27.08
CA LYS A 316 3.77 19.69 26.31
C LYS A 316 3.70 19.30 24.83
N ILE A 317 3.41 18.04 24.53
CA ILE A 317 3.27 17.51 23.17
C ILE A 317 2.00 18.02 22.50
N PHE A 318 0.89 18.03 23.22
CA PHE A 318 -0.36 18.67 22.80
C PHE A 318 -0.52 20.00 23.55
N ALA A 319 0.34 20.96 23.22
CA ALA A 319 0.41 22.24 23.91
C ALA A 319 -0.96 22.94 23.99
N GLY A 320 -1.23 23.57 25.14
CA GLY A 320 -2.48 24.31 25.36
C GLY A 320 -3.69 23.44 25.73
N THR A 321 -3.48 22.14 26.00
CA THR A 321 -4.57 21.23 26.37
C THR A 321 -4.39 20.65 27.77
N ILE A 322 -5.51 20.48 28.48
CA ILE A 322 -5.62 19.81 29.79
C ILE A 322 -6.53 18.58 29.66
N ARG A 323 -6.36 17.59 30.55
CA ARG A 323 -7.24 16.42 30.58
C ARG A 323 -7.34 15.77 31.96
N ASP A 324 -8.50 15.16 32.18
CA ASP A 324 -8.73 14.24 33.27
C ASP A 324 -8.23 12.83 32.95
N TRP A 325 -7.63 12.20 33.95
CA TRP A 325 -7.20 10.82 33.86
C TRP A 325 -7.20 10.15 35.24
N SER A 326 -7.23 8.83 35.25
CA SER A 326 -7.29 8.04 36.48
C SER A 326 -6.55 6.72 36.32
N VAL A 327 -6.14 6.13 37.44
CA VAL A 327 -5.41 4.86 37.47
C VAL A 327 -6.21 3.85 38.27
N TYR A 328 -6.51 2.71 37.66
CA TYR A 328 -7.02 1.55 38.36
C TYR A 328 -5.86 0.66 38.83
N VAL A 329 -5.90 0.28 40.10
CA VAL A 329 -4.93 -0.60 40.74
C VAL A 329 -5.66 -1.86 41.22
N PRO A 330 -5.31 -3.05 40.74
CA PRO A 330 -5.98 -4.28 41.17
C PRO A 330 -5.63 -4.60 42.64
N ALA A 331 -6.56 -5.23 43.37
CA ALA A 331 -6.34 -5.63 44.76
C ALA A 331 -5.11 -6.55 44.94
N GLN A 332 -4.73 -7.27 43.88
CA GLN A 332 -3.62 -8.20 43.83
C GLN A 332 -2.26 -7.52 43.52
N TYR A 333 -2.24 -6.21 43.29
CA TYR A 333 -1.01 -5.46 43.05
C TYR A 333 -0.04 -5.56 44.23
N LYS A 334 1.25 -5.72 43.92
CA LYS A 334 2.34 -5.68 44.90
C LYS A 334 3.49 -4.87 44.33
N SER A 335 4.04 -3.94 45.11
CA SER A 335 5.11 -3.04 44.63
C SER A 335 6.42 -3.75 44.29
N ASP A 336 6.66 -4.93 44.86
CA ASP A 336 7.82 -5.78 44.59
C ASP A 336 7.67 -6.63 43.30
N LYS A 337 6.48 -6.65 42.68
CA LYS A 337 6.20 -7.40 41.45
C LYS A 337 5.63 -6.47 40.38
N PRO A 338 6.38 -6.17 39.31
CA PRO A 338 5.89 -5.30 38.24
C PRO A 338 4.58 -5.83 37.64
N ALA A 339 3.55 -4.97 37.61
CA ALA A 339 2.25 -5.30 37.06
C ALA A 339 2.22 -5.14 35.53
N ALA A 340 1.26 -5.82 34.88
CA ALA A 340 0.89 -5.49 33.51
C ALA A 340 0.26 -4.09 33.44
N LEU A 341 0.26 -3.49 32.25
CA LEU A 341 -0.34 -2.18 31.98
C LEU A 341 -1.37 -2.29 30.86
N MET A 342 -2.51 -1.62 31.03
CA MET A 342 -3.43 -1.36 29.93
C MET A 342 -3.87 0.10 29.89
N VAL A 343 -3.67 0.78 28.75
CA VAL A 343 -4.13 2.17 28.57
C VAL A 343 -5.46 2.19 27.83
N PHE A 344 -6.43 2.94 28.34
CA PHE A 344 -7.76 3.09 27.76
C PHE A 344 -8.05 4.54 27.38
N GLN A 345 -8.39 4.71 26.11
CA GLN A 345 -8.88 5.96 25.56
C GLN A 345 -10.33 6.21 25.95
N ASP A 346 -10.75 7.47 25.99
CA ASP A 346 -12.06 7.89 26.50
C ASP A 346 -12.34 7.29 27.90
N GLY A 347 -11.34 7.42 28.77
CA GLY A 347 -11.24 6.70 30.04
C GLY A 347 -12.47 6.77 30.95
N GLU A 348 -13.24 7.86 30.92
CA GLU A 348 -14.45 8.02 31.73
C GLU A 348 -15.52 6.96 31.40
N GLY A 349 -15.73 6.68 30.11
CA GLY A 349 -16.69 5.66 29.67
C GLY A 349 -16.21 4.25 30.02
N MET A 350 -14.90 4.03 29.99
CA MET A 350 -14.27 2.73 30.27
C MET A 350 -14.32 2.38 31.76
N LYS A 351 -14.04 3.35 32.64
CA LYS A 351 -14.02 3.12 34.10
C LYS A 351 -15.41 3.02 34.74
N ASN A 352 -16.46 3.49 34.06
CA ASN A 352 -17.82 3.52 34.61
C ASN A 352 -18.36 2.09 34.84
N VAL A 353 -18.48 1.69 36.11
CA VAL A 353 -19.00 0.37 36.54
C VAL A 353 -20.48 0.15 36.24
N ASN A 354 -21.23 1.22 35.96
CA ASN A 354 -22.62 1.13 35.51
C ASN A 354 -22.75 1.23 33.98
N GLY A 355 -21.65 1.49 33.27
CA GLY A 355 -21.60 1.62 31.82
C GLY A 355 -21.60 0.29 31.07
N ARG A 356 -21.24 0.33 29.79
CA ARG A 356 -21.17 -0.85 28.90
C ARG A 356 -19.87 -1.64 29.01
N TRP A 357 -18.77 -0.97 29.35
CA TRP A 357 -17.44 -1.58 29.44
C TRP A 357 -17.13 -2.18 30.81
N ARG A 358 -17.41 -1.41 31.88
CA ARG A 358 -17.23 -1.79 33.28
C ARG A 358 -15.83 -2.35 33.57
N VAL A 359 -14.78 -1.71 33.03
CA VAL A 359 -13.40 -2.23 33.06
C VAL A 359 -12.94 -2.64 34.46
N PRO A 360 -13.14 -1.85 35.55
CA PRO A 360 -12.72 -2.26 36.89
C PRO A 360 -13.34 -3.59 37.33
N THR A 361 -14.65 -3.77 37.13
CA THR A 361 -15.35 -5.02 37.48
C THR A 361 -14.89 -6.22 36.66
N VAL A 362 -14.64 -6.02 35.37
CA VAL A 362 -14.12 -7.07 34.51
C VAL A 362 -12.70 -7.45 34.94
N PHE A 363 -11.84 -6.48 35.22
CA PHE A 363 -10.47 -6.71 35.68
C PHE A 363 -10.46 -7.42 37.04
N ASP A 364 -11.25 -6.97 38.01
CA ASP A 364 -11.41 -7.63 39.31
C ASP A 364 -11.70 -9.13 39.14
N ASN A 365 -12.73 -9.45 38.36
CA ASN A 365 -13.19 -10.83 38.16
C ASN A 365 -12.16 -11.69 37.42
N LEU A 366 -11.57 -11.17 36.33
CA LEU A 366 -10.61 -11.93 35.52
C LEU A 366 -9.26 -12.11 36.22
N ILE A 367 -8.77 -11.08 36.94
CA ILE A 367 -7.51 -11.16 37.71
C ILE A 367 -7.67 -12.13 38.87
N ALA A 368 -8.79 -12.08 39.61
CA ALA A 368 -9.04 -12.98 40.74
C ALA A 368 -9.08 -14.45 40.30
N ARG A 369 -9.58 -14.74 39.10
CA ARG A 369 -9.64 -16.09 38.53
C ARG A 369 -8.32 -16.53 37.88
N GLY A 370 -7.40 -15.61 37.61
CA GLY A 370 -6.13 -15.89 36.92
C GLY A 370 -6.22 -15.92 35.39
N ASP A 371 -7.32 -15.44 34.82
CA ASP A 371 -7.53 -15.35 33.37
C ASP A 371 -6.74 -14.20 32.73
N MET A 372 -6.33 -13.21 33.55
CA MET A 372 -5.42 -12.14 33.17
C MET A 372 -4.44 -11.86 34.32
N PRO A 373 -3.20 -11.39 34.03
CA PRO A 373 -2.27 -11.03 35.09
C PRO A 373 -2.77 -9.81 35.88
N PRO A 374 -2.27 -9.57 37.12
CA PRO A 374 -2.48 -8.29 37.80
C PRO A 374 -2.09 -7.13 36.87
N THR A 375 -3.10 -6.36 36.47
CA THR A 375 -2.97 -5.33 35.44
C THR A 375 -3.44 -3.99 36.00
N ILE A 376 -2.56 -3.00 35.93
CA ILE A 376 -2.90 -1.60 36.19
C ILE A 376 -3.52 -1.02 34.92
N ALA A 377 -4.65 -0.32 35.06
CA ALA A 377 -5.29 0.37 33.94
C ALA A 377 -5.13 1.89 34.07
N VAL A 378 -4.73 2.54 32.98
CA VAL A 378 -4.70 4.00 32.86
C VAL A 378 -5.89 4.43 32.01
N PHE A 379 -6.83 5.14 32.62
CA PHE A 379 -8.01 5.69 31.94
C PHE A 379 -7.74 7.15 31.62
N ILE A 380 -7.61 7.49 30.33
CA ILE A 380 -7.26 8.83 29.89
C ILE A 380 -8.33 9.40 28.97
N ASN A 381 -8.82 10.60 29.28
CA ASN A 381 -9.69 11.34 28.38
C ASN A 381 -8.84 12.17 27.38
N PRO A 382 -9.39 12.50 26.20
CA PRO A 382 -8.74 13.41 25.29
C PRO A 382 -8.59 14.80 25.91
N GLY A 383 -7.54 15.52 25.49
CA GLY A 383 -7.31 16.91 25.87
C GLY A 383 -8.48 17.84 25.50
N HIS A 384 -8.57 18.97 26.21
CA HIS A 384 -9.38 20.11 25.81
C HIS A 384 -8.68 21.44 26.13
N GLU A 385 -9.14 22.53 25.52
CA GLU A 385 -8.64 23.88 25.78
C GLU A 385 -8.69 24.21 27.28
N LYS A 386 -7.62 24.79 27.85
CA LYS A 386 -7.50 25.10 29.28
C LYS A 386 -8.66 25.89 29.85
N ASP A 387 -9.06 26.93 29.13
CA ASP A 387 -10.02 27.91 29.62
C ASP A 387 -11.46 27.54 29.27
N LYS A 388 -11.69 26.35 28.69
CA LYS A 388 -13.02 25.92 28.21
C LYS A 388 -13.29 24.47 28.58
N PRO A 389 -14.33 24.20 29.38
CA PRO A 389 -14.67 22.82 29.72
C PRO A 389 -15.12 22.06 28.48
N ARG A 390 -14.77 20.77 28.43
CA ARG A 390 -15.29 19.86 27.39
C ARG A 390 -16.80 19.68 27.55
N GLN A 391 -17.59 20.20 26.60
CA GLN A 391 -19.04 20.04 26.57
C GLN A 391 -19.51 19.51 25.23
N ASN A 392 -20.18 18.36 25.21
CA ASN A 392 -20.71 17.72 23.99
C ASN A 392 -19.66 17.63 22.85
N GLY A 393 -18.41 17.33 23.19
CA GLY A 393 -17.29 17.25 22.25
C GLY A 393 -16.72 18.61 21.79
N ARG A 394 -17.34 19.75 22.13
CA ARG A 394 -16.76 21.08 21.89
C ARG A 394 -15.49 21.28 22.71
N HIS A 395 -14.56 22.04 22.15
CA HIS A 395 -13.22 22.32 22.72
C HIS A 395 -12.37 21.07 22.96
N SER A 396 -12.81 19.90 22.49
CA SER A 396 -12.05 18.66 22.63
C SER A 396 -11.02 18.52 21.53
N ASN A 397 -9.85 18.07 21.93
CA ASN A 397 -8.74 17.71 21.05
C ASN A 397 -8.84 16.25 20.55
N ARG A 398 -9.93 15.52 20.89
CA ARG A 398 -10.08 14.08 20.65
C ARG A 398 -9.67 13.64 19.25
N SER A 399 -10.21 14.27 18.20
CA SER A 399 -9.90 13.85 16.83
C SER A 399 -8.45 14.14 16.44
N PHE A 400 -7.86 15.23 16.93
CA PHE A 400 -6.46 15.58 16.66
C PHE A 400 -5.48 14.65 17.39
N GLU A 401 -5.85 14.21 18.60
CA GLU A 401 -5.05 13.27 19.39
C GLU A 401 -5.20 11.83 18.91
N TYR A 402 -6.40 11.40 18.51
CA TYR A 402 -6.71 9.99 18.32
C TYR A 402 -6.69 9.53 16.87
N ASP A 403 -7.18 10.34 15.92
CA ASP A 403 -7.34 9.90 14.52
C ASP A 403 -6.09 10.23 13.67
N GLY A 404 -5.17 11.05 14.18
CA GLY A 404 -3.92 11.39 13.50
C GLY A 404 -2.97 10.19 13.42
N LEU A 405 -2.31 10.04 12.26
CA LEU A 405 -1.24 9.07 12.07
C LEU A 405 0.09 9.55 12.66
N GLY A 406 1.02 8.62 12.82
CA GLY A 406 2.37 8.88 13.34
C GLY A 406 2.45 8.79 14.86
N ASP A 407 3.60 9.16 15.41
CA ASP A 407 3.96 8.83 16.79
C ASP A 407 3.53 9.87 17.85
N ARG A 408 2.92 10.99 17.43
CA ARG A 408 2.68 12.13 18.33
C ARG A 408 1.90 11.73 19.59
N TYR A 409 0.84 10.93 19.43
CA TYR A 409 0.04 10.47 20.57
C TYR A 409 0.78 9.49 21.49
N VAL A 410 1.53 8.55 20.92
CA VAL A 410 2.27 7.58 21.74
C VAL A 410 3.47 8.22 22.43
N ARG A 411 4.10 9.23 21.84
CA ARG A 411 5.07 10.08 22.54
C ARG A 411 4.44 10.79 23.73
N PHE A 412 3.23 11.32 23.59
CA PHE A 412 2.48 11.86 24.73
C PHE A 412 2.31 10.84 25.86
N LEU A 413 1.91 9.59 25.55
CA LEU A 413 1.82 8.56 26.58
C LEU A 413 3.18 8.27 27.23
N LEU A 414 4.22 8.05 26.43
CA LEU A 414 5.51 7.53 26.91
C LEU A 414 6.42 8.58 27.53
N GLU A 415 6.33 9.83 27.09
CA GLU A 415 7.15 10.94 27.58
C GLU A 415 6.49 11.70 28.73
N GLU A 416 5.15 11.64 28.84
CA GLU A 416 4.40 12.43 29.83
C GLU A 416 3.63 11.57 30.82
N ILE A 417 2.72 10.70 30.37
CA ILE A 417 1.77 10.02 31.29
C ILE A 417 2.39 8.82 32.00
N ILE A 418 3.02 7.90 31.26
CA ILE A 418 3.59 6.67 31.82
C ILE A 418 4.69 6.96 32.86
N PRO A 419 5.59 7.93 32.67
CA PRO A 419 6.54 8.32 33.70
C PRO A 419 5.89 8.71 35.03
N GLU A 420 4.74 9.41 34.99
CA GLU A 420 4.00 9.79 36.21
C GLU A 420 3.36 8.57 36.90
N VAL A 421 2.83 7.62 36.13
CA VAL A 421 2.31 6.37 36.70
C VAL A 421 3.44 5.60 37.40
N ARG A 422 4.63 5.55 36.79
CA ARG A 422 5.81 4.85 37.34
C ARG A 422 6.36 5.44 38.63
N LYS A 423 6.03 6.70 38.96
CA LYS A 423 6.39 7.29 40.26
C LYS A 423 5.67 6.63 41.43
N LYS A 424 4.46 6.10 41.20
CA LYS A 424 3.63 5.47 42.24
C LYS A 424 3.58 3.95 42.12
N TYR A 425 3.68 3.42 40.90
CA TYR A 425 3.38 2.02 40.62
C TYR A 425 4.49 1.32 39.84
N SER A 426 4.82 0.09 40.27
CA SER A 426 5.74 -0.81 39.58
C SER A 426 5.03 -1.47 38.41
N ILE A 427 5.42 -1.10 37.19
CA ILE A 427 4.89 -1.62 35.93
C ILE A 427 6.03 -2.34 35.20
N SER A 428 5.70 -3.47 34.56
CA SER A 428 6.66 -4.26 33.79
C SER A 428 7.33 -3.43 32.69
N ASP A 429 8.58 -3.74 32.36
CA ASP A 429 9.25 -3.21 31.16
C ASP A 429 9.12 -4.14 29.96
N ASP A 430 8.56 -5.34 30.16
CA ASP A 430 8.24 -6.28 29.09
C ASP A 430 7.07 -5.74 28.26
N PRO A 431 7.25 -5.47 26.96
CA PRO A 431 6.17 -4.97 26.10
C PRO A 431 5.05 -6.01 25.90
N GLU A 432 5.31 -7.30 26.13
CA GLU A 432 4.24 -8.31 26.17
C GLU A 432 3.30 -8.12 27.36
N MET A 433 3.69 -7.36 28.37
CA MET A 433 2.84 -7.02 29.52
C MET A 433 2.08 -5.70 29.33
N HIS A 434 2.12 -5.10 28.13
CA HIS A 434 1.45 -3.83 27.84
C HIS A 434 0.39 -3.95 26.75
N ALA A 435 -0.80 -3.45 27.08
CA ALA A 435 -1.94 -3.36 26.17
C ALA A 435 -2.44 -1.91 26.06
N ILE A 436 -3.15 -1.64 24.98
CA ILE A 436 -3.85 -0.37 24.77
C ILE A 436 -5.19 -0.65 24.08
N GLY A 437 -6.23 0.12 24.43
CA GLY A 437 -7.57 -0.15 23.92
C GLY A 437 -8.48 1.06 23.83
N GLY A 438 -9.48 0.96 22.95
CA GLY A 438 -10.50 1.98 22.80
C GLY A 438 -11.63 1.58 21.85
N SER A 439 -12.57 2.51 21.69
CA SER A 439 -13.71 2.39 20.78
C SER A 439 -13.74 3.58 19.82
N SER A 440 -14.18 3.39 18.57
CA SER A 440 -14.24 4.48 17.57
C SER A 440 -12.85 5.10 17.36
N SER A 441 -12.69 6.43 17.49
CA SER A 441 -11.35 7.07 17.46
C SER A 441 -10.37 6.53 18.50
N GLY A 442 -10.84 6.10 19.67
CA GLY A 442 -9.97 5.46 20.66
C GLY A 442 -9.38 4.14 20.16
N ALA A 443 -10.07 3.44 19.26
CA ALA A 443 -9.64 2.16 18.68
C ALA A 443 -8.51 2.36 17.67
N ILE A 444 -8.64 3.32 16.74
CA ILE A 444 -7.53 3.64 15.81
C ILE A 444 -6.34 4.21 16.59
N CYS A 445 -6.56 5.07 17.59
CA CYS A 445 -5.52 5.59 18.46
C CYS A 445 -4.70 4.48 19.14
N ALA A 446 -5.39 3.48 19.68
CA ALA A 446 -4.77 2.30 20.27
C ALA A 446 -3.93 1.51 19.25
N PHE A 447 -4.47 1.29 18.05
CA PHE A 447 -3.72 0.63 16.98
C PHE A 447 -2.50 1.42 16.54
N THR A 448 -2.64 2.74 16.32
CA THR A 448 -1.56 3.64 15.93
C THR A 448 -0.43 3.64 16.97
N ALA A 449 -0.76 3.70 18.26
CA ALA A 449 0.24 3.69 19.32
C ALA A 449 1.07 2.39 19.31
N ALA A 450 0.41 1.24 19.20
CA ALA A 450 1.11 -0.05 19.09
C ALA A 450 1.89 -0.19 17.78
N TRP A 451 1.34 0.33 16.68
CA TRP A 451 2.01 0.33 15.38
C TRP A 451 3.31 1.13 15.42
N GLU A 452 3.32 2.31 16.03
CA GLU A 452 4.48 3.20 16.08
C GLU A 452 5.51 2.82 17.16
N ARG A 453 5.08 2.17 18.25
CA ARG A 453 5.92 1.78 19.40
C ARG A 453 5.69 0.35 19.84
N THR A 454 6.07 -0.57 18.95
CA THR A 454 6.02 -2.02 19.22
C THR A 454 6.98 -2.44 20.33
N ASP A 455 8.00 -1.64 20.61
CA ASP A 455 8.91 -1.78 21.75
C ASP A 455 8.24 -1.48 23.09
N PHE A 456 7.00 -1.00 23.09
CA PHE A 456 6.20 -0.77 24.29
C PHE A 456 4.85 -1.50 24.24
N PHE A 457 3.97 -1.19 23.28
CA PHE A 457 2.63 -1.81 23.22
C PHE A 457 2.60 -3.01 22.26
N ARG A 458 2.22 -4.20 22.77
CA ARG A 458 2.08 -5.44 21.98
C ARG A 458 0.64 -5.91 21.80
N LYS A 459 -0.32 -5.36 22.55
CA LYS A 459 -1.70 -5.84 22.59
C LYS A 459 -2.68 -4.70 22.34
N VAL A 460 -3.61 -4.87 21.41
CA VAL A 460 -4.58 -3.85 21.00
C VAL A 460 -6.00 -4.37 21.16
N TYR A 461 -6.84 -3.61 21.86
CA TYR A 461 -8.30 -3.78 21.86
C TYR A 461 -8.96 -2.69 21.00
N SER A 462 -9.70 -3.10 19.98
CA SER A 462 -10.42 -2.21 19.08
C SER A 462 -11.90 -2.58 18.99
N SER A 463 -12.78 -1.60 19.20
CA SER A 463 -14.22 -1.73 18.97
C SER A 463 -14.71 -0.63 18.03
N VAL A 464 -15.49 -0.97 17.01
CA VAL A 464 -16.06 -0.04 16.01
C VAL A 464 -15.04 0.98 15.51
N GLY A 465 -13.83 0.53 15.17
CA GLY A 465 -12.65 1.38 15.00
C GLY A 465 -12.75 2.31 13.79
N SER A 466 -12.30 3.55 13.91
CA SER A 466 -12.35 4.55 12.83
C SER A 466 -11.22 4.41 11.80
N PHE A 467 -11.04 3.21 11.22
CA PHE A 467 -10.08 2.96 10.13
C PHE A 467 -10.53 3.54 8.77
N THR A 468 -11.38 4.55 8.77
CA THR A 468 -11.86 5.27 7.59
C THR A 468 -10.96 6.47 7.25
N ASN A 469 -11.33 7.30 6.27
CA ASN A 469 -10.58 8.52 5.93
C ASN A 469 -10.78 9.66 6.95
N LEU A 470 -11.06 9.32 8.20
CA LEU A 470 -10.98 10.24 9.31
C LEU A 470 -9.49 10.48 9.60
N ARG A 471 -8.96 11.59 9.05
CA ARG A 471 -7.53 11.97 9.11
C ARG A 471 -6.56 10.93 8.52
N GLY A 472 -7.02 10.09 7.61
CA GLY A 472 -6.19 9.14 6.85
C GLY A 472 -6.09 7.73 7.44
N GLY A 473 -6.96 7.34 8.38
CA GLY A 473 -6.96 5.98 8.96
C GLY A 473 -7.13 4.85 7.94
N ASN A 474 -7.74 5.15 6.79
CA ASN A 474 -7.92 4.24 5.66
C ASN A 474 -6.61 3.72 5.05
N VAL A 475 -5.44 4.31 5.35
CA VAL A 475 -4.15 3.80 4.84
C VAL A 475 -3.74 2.48 5.51
N TYR A 476 -4.17 2.22 6.75
CA TYR A 476 -3.63 1.15 7.59
C TYR A 476 -3.74 -0.25 6.99
N PRO A 477 -4.87 -0.66 6.38
CA PRO A 477 -4.96 -1.96 5.72
C PRO A 477 -3.83 -2.18 4.70
N SER A 478 -3.45 -1.15 3.93
CA SER A 478 -2.33 -1.27 3.02
C SER A 478 -0.98 -1.28 3.74
N LEU A 479 -0.80 -0.49 4.79
CA LEU A 479 0.47 -0.45 5.52
C LEU A 479 0.77 -1.80 6.16
N VAL A 480 -0.26 -2.46 6.72
CA VAL A 480 -0.18 -3.79 7.32
C VAL A 480 0.28 -4.84 6.30
N ARG A 481 -0.27 -4.82 5.08
CA ARG A 481 0.07 -5.81 4.03
C ARG A 481 1.49 -5.69 3.50
N LYS A 482 2.06 -4.48 3.51
CA LYS A 482 3.34 -4.15 2.86
C LYS A 482 4.49 -3.94 3.85
N THR A 483 4.22 -3.77 5.15
CA THR A 483 5.28 -3.64 6.16
C THR A 483 5.56 -5.02 6.74
N GLU A 484 6.83 -5.30 7.04
CA GLU A 484 7.20 -6.47 7.83
C GLU A 484 6.26 -6.64 9.04
N PRO A 485 5.66 -7.83 9.24
CA PRO A 485 4.74 -8.07 10.34
C PRO A 485 5.35 -7.68 11.68
N LYS A 486 4.68 -6.76 12.36
CA LYS A 486 5.06 -6.30 13.69
C LYS A 486 4.54 -7.29 14.73
N PRO A 487 5.24 -7.52 15.85
CA PRO A 487 4.72 -8.38 16.91
C PRO A 487 3.62 -7.63 17.67
N ILE A 488 2.41 -7.60 17.11
CA ILE A 488 1.23 -6.98 17.71
C ILE A 488 0.10 -8.00 17.64
N ARG A 489 -0.62 -8.15 18.76
CA ARG A 489 -1.86 -8.91 18.85
C ARG A 489 -3.04 -7.95 18.86
N VAL A 490 -4.04 -8.21 18.03
CA VAL A 490 -5.17 -7.29 17.83
C VAL A 490 -6.51 -8.01 18.01
N TYR A 491 -7.30 -7.55 18.97
CA TYR A 491 -8.72 -7.89 19.06
C TYR A 491 -9.54 -6.79 18.42
N MET A 492 -10.46 -7.16 17.54
CA MET A 492 -11.39 -6.26 16.86
C MET A 492 -12.83 -6.72 17.08
N ALA A 493 -13.75 -5.77 17.24
CA ALA A 493 -15.19 -6.00 17.18
C ALA A 493 -15.86 -4.92 16.34
N ASP A 494 -16.73 -5.29 15.42
CA ASP A 494 -17.54 -4.35 14.64
C ASP A 494 -18.85 -5.00 14.16
N THR A 495 -19.70 -4.23 13.48
CA THR A 495 -21.09 -4.58 13.19
C THR A 495 -21.56 -4.01 11.85
N SER A 496 -22.55 -4.63 11.20
CA SER A 496 -23.03 -4.15 9.89
C SER A 496 -23.88 -2.88 9.95
N GLY A 497 -24.42 -2.53 11.12
CA GLY A 497 -25.15 -1.28 11.37
C GLY A 497 -24.23 -0.14 11.83
N ASP A 498 -22.91 -0.32 11.77
CA ASP A 498 -21.97 0.74 12.07
C ASP A 498 -22.03 1.88 11.03
N VAL A 499 -21.46 3.03 11.36
CA VAL A 499 -21.65 4.29 10.66
C VAL A 499 -21.11 4.27 9.23
N ASP A 500 -21.91 4.84 8.31
CA ASP A 500 -21.52 5.19 6.95
C ASP A 500 -21.73 6.70 6.73
N ASN A 501 -20.64 7.44 6.49
CA ASN A 501 -20.68 8.90 6.40
C ASN A 501 -19.60 9.47 5.46
N ALA A 502 -19.39 10.79 5.50
CA ALA A 502 -18.45 11.50 4.61
C ALA A 502 -16.99 10.99 4.67
N PHE A 503 -16.57 10.33 5.77
CA PHE A 503 -15.21 9.81 5.90
C PHE A 503 -15.06 8.36 5.40
N GLY A 504 -16.14 7.60 5.24
CA GLY A 504 -16.09 6.20 4.84
C GLY A 504 -17.25 5.35 5.35
N SER A 505 -17.19 4.05 5.08
CA SER A 505 -18.01 3.02 5.74
C SER A 505 -17.16 2.30 6.78
N TRP A 506 -17.53 2.42 8.06
CA TRP A 506 -16.82 1.75 9.16
C TRP A 506 -16.94 0.22 9.09
N PRO A 507 -18.12 -0.35 8.80
CA PRO A 507 -18.28 -1.78 8.53
C PRO A 507 -17.24 -2.33 7.54
N TRP A 508 -17.05 -1.63 6.41
CA TRP A 508 -16.10 -2.05 5.37
C TRP A 508 -14.65 -1.79 5.79
N ALA A 509 -14.36 -0.67 6.44
CA ALA A 509 -13.01 -0.35 6.89
C ALA A 509 -12.48 -1.34 7.95
N ASN A 510 -13.28 -1.74 8.94
CA ASN A 510 -12.84 -2.74 9.92
C ASN A 510 -12.69 -4.13 9.30
N GLN A 511 -13.55 -4.51 8.34
CA GLN A 511 -13.37 -5.76 7.57
C GLN A 511 -12.09 -5.74 6.72
N GLN A 512 -11.79 -4.63 6.06
CA GLN A 512 -10.54 -4.45 5.30
C GLN A 512 -9.31 -4.55 6.22
N MET A 513 -9.38 -3.93 7.41
CA MET A 513 -8.32 -3.96 8.40
C MET A 513 -8.10 -5.38 8.97
N ALA A 514 -9.18 -6.07 9.36
CA ALA A 514 -9.11 -7.46 9.81
C ALA A 514 -8.57 -8.39 8.72
N SER A 515 -8.99 -8.19 7.47
CA SER A 515 -8.48 -8.92 6.30
C SER A 515 -6.99 -8.68 6.07
N ALA A 516 -6.50 -7.44 6.23
CA ALA A 516 -5.09 -7.11 6.11
C ALA A 516 -4.23 -7.76 7.22
N LEU A 517 -4.69 -7.69 8.47
CA LEU A 517 -4.01 -8.33 9.62
C LEU A 517 -3.92 -9.85 9.41
N LYS A 518 -5.01 -10.48 8.98
CA LYS A 518 -5.04 -11.92 8.70
C LYS A 518 -4.09 -12.29 7.56
N TYR A 519 -4.11 -11.55 6.45
CA TYR A 519 -3.20 -11.77 5.31
C TYR A 519 -1.74 -11.70 5.74
N ALA A 520 -1.37 -10.68 6.53
CA ALA A 520 0.00 -10.49 7.01
C ALA A 520 0.39 -11.44 8.17
N GLY A 521 -0.49 -12.37 8.55
CA GLY A 521 -0.22 -13.41 9.55
C GLY A 521 -0.24 -12.93 11.00
N TYR A 522 -0.83 -11.76 11.30
CA TYR A 522 -0.94 -11.24 12.66
C TYR A 522 -1.79 -12.16 13.55
N ASP A 523 -1.55 -12.06 14.85
CA ASP A 523 -2.43 -12.63 15.86
C ASP A 523 -3.68 -11.75 15.99
N VAL A 524 -4.71 -12.06 15.20
CA VAL A 524 -5.93 -11.24 15.09
C VAL A 524 -7.19 -12.05 15.36
N ARG A 525 -8.12 -11.45 16.10
CA ARG A 525 -9.50 -11.92 16.24
C ARG A 525 -10.45 -10.79 15.88
N PHE A 526 -11.43 -11.07 15.02
CA PHE A 526 -12.46 -10.12 14.63
C PHE A 526 -13.83 -10.72 14.90
N ASP A 527 -14.52 -10.18 15.91
CA ASP A 527 -15.89 -10.54 16.24
C ASP A 527 -16.85 -9.62 15.47
N TRP A 528 -17.85 -10.20 14.81
CA TRP A 528 -18.80 -9.50 13.94
C TRP A 528 -20.24 -9.77 14.36
N ALA A 529 -21.12 -8.77 14.24
CA ALA A 529 -22.56 -8.94 14.39
C ALA A 529 -23.36 -8.12 13.37
N GLU A 530 -24.53 -8.63 13.00
CA GLU A 530 -25.44 -7.92 12.10
C GLU A 530 -26.26 -6.86 12.85
N GLY A 531 -26.36 -5.68 12.26
CA GLY A 531 -27.34 -4.66 12.56
C GLY A 531 -27.03 -3.69 13.70
N TYR A 532 -26.26 -4.06 14.72
CA TYR A 532 -25.99 -3.15 15.84
C TYR A 532 -25.51 -1.77 15.36
N ALA A 533 -26.08 -0.69 15.89
CA ALA A 533 -25.69 0.68 15.53
C ALA A 533 -24.28 1.04 16.07
N HIS A 534 -23.68 2.16 15.62
CA HIS A 534 -22.42 2.70 16.16
C HIS A 534 -22.53 3.03 17.67
N ASN A 535 -22.25 2.05 18.52
CA ASN A 535 -22.38 2.17 19.97
C ASN A 535 -21.48 1.16 20.72
N ALA A 536 -21.53 1.20 22.05
CA ALA A 536 -20.73 0.34 22.92
C ALA A 536 -21.41 -0.99 23.29
N ASP A 537 -22.61 -1.30 22.75
CA ASP A 537 -23.40 -2.44 23.20
C ASP A 537 -22.73 -3.76 22.80
N PHE A 538 -22.39 -3.94 21.52
CA PHE A 538 -21.72 -5.15 21.05
C PHE A 538 -20.29 -5.27 21.59
N GLY A 539 -19.50 -4.21 21.45
CA GLY A 539 -18.11 -4.17 21.95
C GLY A 539 -18.03 -4.43 23.45
N GLY A 540 -18.87 -3.76 24.25
CA GLY A 540 -18.94 -3.92 25.70
C GLY A 540 -19.35 -5.33 26.11
N ALA A 541 -20.30 -5.94 25.39
CA ALA A 541 -20.70 -7.33 25.64
C ALA A 541 -19.58 -8.34 25.33
N LYS A 542 -18.64 -8.00 24.43
CA LYS A 542 -17.49 -8.85 24.06
C LYS A 542 -16.20 -8.53 24.83
N PHE A 543 -16.21 -7.48 25.64
CA PHE A 543 -15.00 -6.99 26.30
C PHE A 543 -14.34 -8.04 27.21
N PRO A 544 -15.05 -8.79 28.06
CA PRO A 544 -14.43 -9.81 28.88
C PRO A 544 -13.77 -10.94 28.07
N GLU A 545 -14.41 -11.41 27.00
CA GLU A 545 -13.82 -12.40 26.10
C GLU A 545 -12.60 -11.86 25.35
N ALA A 546 -12.63 -10.57 24.98
CA ALA A 546 -11.50 -9.88 24.39
C ALA A 546 -10.30 -9.84 25.35
N MET A 547 -10.52 -9.54 26.63
CA MET A 547 -9.45 -9.50 27.64
C MET A 547 -8.85 -10.89 27.85
N LYS A 548 -9.68 -11.92 28.00
CA LYS A 548 -9.22 -13.32 28.08
C LYS A 548 -8.38 -13.70 26.87
N TRP A 549 -8.82 -13.33 25.68
CA TRP A 549 -8.10 -13.63 24.44
C TRP A 549 -6.78 -12.84 24.31
N LEU A 550 -6.76 -11.56 24.68
CA LEU A 550 -5.55 -10.72 24.61
C LEU A 550 -4.47 -11.18 25.59
N TRP A 551 -4.86 -11.53 26.81
CA TRP A 551 -3.97 -11.95 27.90
C TRP A 551 -3.68 -13.45 27.94
N ARG A 552 -4.19 -14.20 26.97
CA ARG A 552 -3.94 -15.64 26.85
C ARG A 552 -2.44 -15.95 26.70
N LYS A 553 -2.02 -17.10 27.24
CA LYS A 553 -0.62 -17.52 27.29
C LYS A 553 -0.14 -18.16 25.99
N GLU A 554 -1.05 -18.58 25.12
CA GLU A 554 -0.70 -19.24 23.86
C GLU A 554 0.01 -18.26 22.92
N THR A 555 1.15 -18.71 22.40
CA THR A 555 1.88 -18.03 21.33
C THR A 555 1.21 -18.31 19.99
N HIS A 556 0.95 -17.26 19.22
CA HIS A 556 0.41 -17.39 17.87
C HIS A 556 1.45 -17.93 16.90
N THR A 557 1.04 -18.84 16.04
CA THR A 557 1.84 -19.29 14.90
C THR A 557 1.24 -18.70 13.63
N PRO A 558 1.96 -17.80 12.92
CA PRO A 558 1.44 -17.18 11.70
C PRO A 558 1.06 -18.20 10.63
N VAL A 559 -0.20 -18.11 10.19
CA VAL A 559 -0.68 -18.78 8.97
C VAL A 559 -0.60 -17.77 7.85
N LEU A 560 0.24 -18.03 6.85
CA LEU A 560 0.37 -17.18 5.67
C LEU A 560 -0.42 -17.82 4.53
N ASP A 561 -1.30 -17.05 3.93
CA ASP A 561 -2.09 -17.47 2.77
C ASP A 561 -1.86 -16.48 1.63
N THR A 562 -0.93 -16.84 0.75
CA THR A 562 -0.54 -16.07 -0.44
C THR A 562 -1.16 -16.63 -1.71
N LYS A 563 -2.17 -17.52 -1.62
CA LYS A 563 -2.83 -18.11 -2.81
C LYS A 563 -3.54 -17.10 -3.68
N GLY A 564 -3.94 -15.95 -3.11
CA GLY A 564 -4.51 -14.83 -3.84
C GLY A 564 -3.47 -13.93 -4.53
N ASP A 565 -2.18 -14.08 -4.22
CA ASP A 565 -1.13 -13.30 -4.88
C ASP A 565 -0.95 -13.80 -6.32
N LEU A 566 -1.08 -12.89 -7.29
CA LEU A 566 -0.86 -13.22 -8.69
C LEU A 566 0.64 -13.46 -8.94
N GLY A 567 1.02 -14.12 -10.04
CA GLY A 567 2.43 -14.45 -10.31
C GLY A 567 3.40 -13.24 -10.36
N GLY A 568 2.88 -12.03 -10.60
CA GLY A 568 3.65 -10.78 -10.51
C GLY A 568 3.67 -10.13 -9.12
N ASP A 569 2.81 -10.55 -8.20
CA ASP A 569 2.67 -9.99 -6.86
C ASP A 569 3.78 -10.56 -5.96
N LEU A 570 4.92 -9.88 -6.00
CA LEU A 570 6.14 -10.31 -5.29
C LEU A 570 6.11 -9.93 -3.80
N THR A 571 5.07 -10.39 -3.08
CA THR A 571 4.84 -10.06 -1.67
C THR A 571 6.05 -10.31 -0.77
N LEU A 572 6.19 -9.43 0.23
CA LEU A 572 7.15 -9.57 1.32
C LEU A 572 7.02 -10.92 2.05
N LEU A 573 5.82 -11.49 2.14
CA LEU A 573 5.56 -12.75 2.86
C LEU A 573 6.28 -13.95 2.25
N ASN A 574 6.53 -13.93 0.94
CA ASN A 574 7.29 -14.96 0.22
C ASN A 574 8.79 -14.66 0.20
N LEU A 575 9.19 -13.42 0.51
CA LEU A 575 10.58 -12.97 0.54
C LEU A 575 11.26 -13.22 1.90
N LEU A 576 10.51 -13.04 2.99
CA LEU A 576 11.01 -13.21 4.34
C LEU A 576 11.16 -14.68 4.71
N ILE A 577 12.27 -15.01 5.36
CA ILE A 577 12.44 -16.29 6.04
C ILE A 577 11.94 -16.13 7.48
N ARG A 578 11.04 -17.01 7.91
CA ARG A 578 10.45 -16.93 9.25
C ARG A 578 11.52 -17.14 10.33
N GLY A 579 11.54 -16.25 11.32
CA GLY A 579 12.51 -16.29 12.42
C GLY A 579 13.85 -15.63 12.10
N GLU A 580 14.15 -15.36 10.83
CA GLU A 580 15.35 -14.62 10.43
C GLU A 580 15.20 -13.12 10.72
N SER A 581 16.22 -12.55 11.37
CA SER A 581 16.31 -11.14 11.73
C SER A 581 17.59 -10.51 11.18
N TRP A 582 17.91 -9.29 11.61
CA TRP A 582 19.14 -8.60 11.26
C TRP A 582 20.30 -9.01 12.18
N ASP A 583 21.41 -9.44 11.60
CA ASP A 583 22.68 -9.67 12.29
C ASP A 583 23.64 -8.51 12.06
N VAL A 584 24.41 -8.11 13.07
CA VAL A 584 25.52 -7.17 12.91
C VAL A 584 26.70 -7.88 12.25
N VAL A 585 27.19 -7.32 11.14
CA VAL A 585 28.35 -7.84 10.39
C VAL A 585 29.60 -7.04 10.71
N ALA A 586 29.45 -5.73 10.86
CA ALA A 586 30.51 -4.81 11.22
C ALA A 586 29.95 -3.64 12.04
N ASP A 587 30.77 -3.14 12.95
CA ASP A 587 30.49 -2.04 13.87
C ASP A 587 31.72 -1.14 14.04
N GLY A 588 31.56 -0.06 14.82
CA GLY A 588 32.63 0.91 15.04
C GLY A 588 33.02 1.71 13.80
N ILE A 589 32.20 1.69 12.75
CA ILE A 589 32.43 2.39 11.48
C ILE A 589 32.07 3.87 11.68
N GLY A 590 32.87 4.78 11.15
CA GLY A 590 32.60 6.22 11.27
C GLY A 590 31.37 6.65 10.46
N PHE A 591 31.28 6.20 9.21
CA PHE A 591 30.09 6.33 8.35
C PHE A 591 30.17 5.27 7.23
N ALA A 592 29.31 4.24 7.31
CA ALA A 592 29.29 3.16 6.33
C ALA A 592 28.52 3.56 5.06
N ASP A 593 29.13 3.35 3.90
CA ASP A 593 28.50 3.59 2.59
C ASP A 593 29.12 2.72 1.49
N ALA A 594 28.72 2.95 0.23
CA ALA A 594 29.33 2.37 -0.97
C ALA A 594 29.36 0.82 -0.95
N LEU A 595 28.25 0.21 -0.58
CA LEU A 595 28.13 -1.25 -0.50
C LEU A 595 28.06 -1.84 -1.91
N CYS A 596 28.92 -2.81 -2.21
CA CYS A 596 28.84 -3.62 -3.43
C CYS A 596 29.27 -5.07 -3.17
N ALA A 597 29.14 -5.94 -4.17
CA ALA A 597 29.51 -7.34 -4.04
C ALA A 597 30.28 -7.85 -5.26
N ASP A 598 31.30 -8.69 -5.02
CA ASP A 598 31.99 -9.40 -6.10
C ASP A 598 31.21 -10.64 -6.54
N LYS A 599 31.63 -11.29 -7.65
CA LYS A 599 31.05 -12.54 -8.20
C LYS A 599 31.08 -13.74 -7.25
N ALA A 600 31.94 -13.72 -6.23
CA ALA A 600 32.03 -14.77 -5.22
C ALA A 600 31.07 -14.52 -4.04
N GLY A 601 30.42 -13.36 -4.00
CA GLY A 601 29.50 -12.95 -2.94
C GLY A 601 30.19 -12.26 -1.75
N SER A 602 31.47 -11.87 -1.88
CA SER A 602 32.13 -11.03 -0.85
C SER A 602 31.50 -9.64 -0.85
N LEU A 603 31.29 -9.08 0.33
CA LEU A 603 30.81 -7.72 0.51
C LEU A 603 32.00 -6.75 0.45
N TYR A 604 31.81 -5.60 -0.18
CA TYR A 604 32.71 -4.45 -0.08
C TYR A 604 31.93 -3.26 0.48
N PHE A 605 32.61 -2.39 1.23
CA PHE A 605 32.05 -1.14 1.73
C PHE A 605 33.14 -0.09 1.93
N CYS A 606 32.75 1.18 2.11
CA CYS A 606 33.64 2.25 2.52
C CYS A 606 33.28 2.77 3.91
N ASP A 607 34.28 2.95 4.78
CA ASP A 607 34.17 3.88 5.91
C ASP A 607 34.56 5.27 5.40
N MET A 608 33.58 6.15 5.20
CA MET A 608 33.86 7.46 4.61
C MET A 608 34.57 8.42 5.57
N LYS A 609 34.43 8.24 6.89
CA LYS A 609 35.03 9.12 7.92
C LYS A 609 36.40 8.64 8.36
N ALA A 610 36.66 7.34 8.33
CA ALA A 610 38.00 6.77 8.41
C ALA A 610 38.36 6.12 7.06
N PRO A 611 38.74 6.93 6.04
CA PRO A 611 38.78 6.52 4.63
C PRO A 611 39.43 5.17 4.40
N SER A 612 38.60 4.16 4.13
CA SER A 612 39.04 2.80 3.87
C SER A 612 37.97 2.04 3.10
N VAL A 613 38.35 1.46 1.96
CA VAL A 613 37.55 0.47 1.24
C VAL A 613 37.91 -0.90 1.78
N VAL A 614 36.92 -1.61 2.31
CA VAL A 614 37.11 -2.87 3.03
C VAL A 614 36.31 -3.97 2.36
N ARG A 615 36.96 -5.11 2.12
CA ARG A 615 36.32 -6.36 1.73
C ARG A 615 36.00 -7.20 2.96
N ILE A 616 34.82 -7.79 2.99
CA ILE A 616 34.41 -8.88 3.88
C ILE A 616 34.11 -10.11 3.01
N ALA A 617 34.98 -11.11 3.08
CA ALA A 617 34.77 -12.38 2.38
C ALA A 617 33.56 -13.16 2.95
N THR A 618 33.09 -14.17 2.23
CA THR A 618 31.91 -14.96 2.62
C THR A 618 32.10 -15.76 3.92
N ASP A 619 33.35 -16.00 4.32
CA ASP A 619 33.73 -16.59 5.61
C ASP A 619 33.85 -15.56 6.75
N GLY A 620 33.65 -14.26 6.46
CA GLY A 620 33.75 -13.15 7.40
C GLY A 620 35.13 -12.48 7.46
N THR A 621 36.13 -12.98 6.73
CA THR A 621 37.49 -12.40 6.73
C THR A 621 37.47 -10.97 6.19
N ARG A 622 38.05 -10.03 6.93
CA ARG A 622 38.13 -8.62 6.55
C ARG A 622 39.50 -8.26 5.97
N LYS A 623 39.54 -7.47 4.90
CA LYS A 623 40.77 -6.94 4.29
C LYS A 623 40.57 -5.48 3.85
N GLU A 624 41.43 -4.57 4.30
CA GLU A 624 41.54 -3.21 3.74
C GLU A 624 42.14 -3.32 2.33
N ILE A 625 41.43 -2.77 1.34
CA ILE A 625 41.83 -2.77 -0.07
C ILE A 625 42.66 -1.52 -0.37
N CYS A 626 42.14 -0.34 -0.01
CA CYS A 626 42.83 0.94 -0.17
C CYS A 626 42.26 1.97 0.81
N ARG A 627 42.99 3.08 1.02
CA ARG A 627 42.58 4.19 1.90
C ARG A 627 41.97 5.35 1.14
N GLU A 628 40.91 5.07 0.39
CA GLU A 628 40.14 6.08 -0.31
C GLU A 628 38.76 6.22 0.32
N SER A 629 38.22 7.44 0.30
CA SER A 629 36.83 7.72 0.68
C SER A 629 35.99 7.76 -0.60
N VAL A 630 35.01 6.87 -0.70
CA VAL A 630 34.08 6.74 -1.83
C VAL A 630 32.65 6.61 -1.32
N SER A 631 31.68 7.23 -2.02
CA SER A 631 30.26 7.18 -1.67
C SER A 631 29.48 6.11 -2.45
N GLY A 632 29.96 5.76 -3.64
CA GLY A 632 29.45 4.69 -4.49
C GLY A 632 30.58 3.80 -4.95
N LEU A 633 30.31 2.49 -5.06
CA LEU A 633 31.28 1.48 -5.47
C LEU A 633 30.58 0.42 -6.31
N GLU A 634 31.15 0.03 -7.46
CA GLU A 634 30.58 -1.00 -8.32
C GLU A 634 31.69 -1.69 -9.12
N PHE A 635 31.54 -2.98 -9.41
CA PHE A 635 32.48 -3.71 -10.26
C PHE A 635 32.26 -3.40 -11.74
N ASN A 636 33.35 -3.40 -12.51
CA ASN A 636 33.24 -3.49 -13.95
C ASN A 636 32.68 -4.88 -14.38
N PRO A 637 32.19 -5.07 -15.62
CA PRO A 637 31.45 -6.28 -16.00
C PRO A 637 32.24 -7.60 -15.86
N ASP A 638 33.56 -7.57 -16.09
CA ASP A 638 34.41 -8.75 -15.92
C ASP A 638 34.76 -9.03 -14.45
N GLY A 639 34.65 -8.03 -13.56
CA GLY A 639 34.93 -8.13 -12.14
C GLY A 639 36.41 -7.88 -11.77
N SER A 640 37.22 -7.39 -12.71
CA SER A 640 38.65 -7.12 -12.48
C SER A 640 38.94 -5.79 -11.79
N LEU A 641 38.04 -4.80 -11.90
CA LEU A 641 38.20 -3.47 -11.32
C LEU A 641 36.94 -3.03 -10.58
N LEU A 642 37.15 -2.27 -9.51
CA LEU A 642 36.11 -1.51 -8.84
C LEU A 642 36.12 -0.06 -9.36
N TYR A 643 34.97 0.53 -9.63
CA TYR A 643 34.82 1.96 -9.85
C TYR A 643 34.27 2.64 -8.59
N GLY A 644 34.88 3.75 -8.19
CA GLY A 644 34.54 4.48 -6.97
C GLY A 644 34.19 5.95 -7.22
N CYS A 645 33.12 6.43 -6.60
CA CYS A 645 32.68 7.82 -6.67
C CYS A 645 33.40 8.70 -5.64
N GLN A 646 34.12 9.74 -6.08
CA GLN A 646 34.75 10.73 -5.21
C GLN A 646 34.19 12.13 -5.46
N GLY A 647 32.92 12.36 -5.08
CA GLY A 647 32.25 13.66 -5.24
C GLY A 647 33.01 14.83 -4.63
N ALA A 648 33.63 14.66 -3.46
CA ALA A 648 34.44 15.71 -2.81
C ALA A 648 35.72 16.07 -3.60
N LYS A 649 36.22 15.17 -4.44
CA LYS A 649 37.42 15.37 -5.30
C LYS A 649 37.05 15.59 -6.77
N ASN A 650 35.76 15.75 -7.09
CA ASN A 650 35.23 15.93 -8.44
C ASN A 650 35.74 14.89 -9.48
N ARG A 651 35.74 13.60 -9.13
CA ARG A 651 36.26 12.54 -10.00
C ARG A 651 35.63 11.17 -9.74
N VAL A 652 35.75 10.28 -10.72
CA VAL A 652 35.55 8.83 -10.60
C VAL A 652 36.92 8.16 -10.70
N ILE A 653 37.16 7.16 -9.86
CA ILE A 653 38.41 6.38 -9.83
C ILE A 653 38.13 4.90 -10.16
N SER A 654 39.15 4.18 -10.60
CA SER A 654 39.19 2.72 -10.56
C SER A 654 40.13 2.26 -9.44
N ILE A 655 39.82 1.11 -8.86
CA ILE A 655 40.60 0.44 -7.81
C ILE A 655 40.79 -1.01 -8.23
N ASP A 656 42.03 -1.49 -8.26
CA ASP A 656 42.31 -2.92 -8.37
C ASP A 656 42.07 -3.58 -6.99
N PRO A 657 41.08 -4.49 -6.86
CA PRO A 657 40.73 -5.10 -5.58
C PRO A 657 41.81 -6.03 -5.01
N ASN A 658 42.82 -6.42 -5.81
CA ASN A 658 43.90 -7.30 -5.38
C ASN A 658 45.09 -6.50 -4.85
N SER A 659 45.54 -5.51 -5.63
CA SER A 659 46.74 -4.70 -5.34
C SER A 659 46.43 -3.43 -4.53
N GLY A 660 45.20 -2.93 -4.59
CA GLY A 660 44.82 -1.63 -4.02
C GLY A 660 45.25 -0.43 -4.88
N GLU A 661 45.76 -0.65 -6.09
CA GLU A 661 46.15 0.42 -7.01
C GLU A 661 44.93 1.26 -7.43
N VAL A 662 45.10 2.58 -7.41
CA VAL A 662 44.05 3.55 -7.73
C VAL A 662 44.41 4.36 -8.97
N GLN A 663 43.50 4.44 -9.94
CA GLN A 663 43.66 5.28 -11.14
C GLN A 663 42.45 6.20 -11.33
N VAL A 664 42.66 7.35 -11.94
CA VAL A 664 41.56 8.28 -12.26
C VAL A 664 40.92 7.87 -13.57
N VAL A 665 39.60 7.70 -13.56
CA VAL A 665 38.80 7.32 -14.75
C VAL A 665 38.18 8.55 -15.41
N ALA A 666 37.68 9.49 -14.61
CA ALA A 666 37.10 10.74 -15.10
C ALA A 666 37.27 11.87 -14.08
N VAL A 667 37.35 13.11 -14.58
CA VAL A 667 37.45 14.34 -13.78
C VAL A 667 36.34 15.31 -14.18
N GLY A 668 36.06 16.29 -13.33
CA GLY A 668 35.05 17.33 -13.62
C GLY A 668 33.61 16.88 -13.40
N VAL A 669 33.42 15.75 -12.71
CA VAL A 669 32.12 15.20 -12.31
C VAL A 669 32.01 15.20 -10.79
N LYS A 670 30.82 15.40 -10.23
CA LYS A 670 30.58 15.33 -8.78
C LYS A 670 29.68 14.14 -8.43
N PRO A 671 30.22 12.90 -8.57
CA PRO A 671 29.42 11.69 -8.43
C PRO A 671 29.01 11.43 -6.98
N ASN A 672 27.84 10.78 -6.80
CA ASN A 672 27.39 10.24 -5.53
C ASN A 672 27.36 8.70 -5.58
N ASP A 673 26.51 8.12 -6.42
CA ASP A 673 26.41 6.68 -6.63
C ASP A 673 26.60 6.32 -8.12
N LEU A 674 26.82 5.04 -8.41
CA LEU A 674 27.07 4.56 -9.78
C LEU A 674 26.46 3.19 -10.09
N ALA A 675 26.18 2.95 -11.37
CA ALA A 675 25.90 1.64 -11.94
C ALA A 675 26.73 1.44 -13.20
N VAL A 676 27.09 0.19 -13.51
CA VAL A 676 27.92 -0.13 -14.68
C VAL A 676 27.14 -1.02 -15.64
N THR A 677 26.99 -0.54 -16.88
CA THR A 677 26.30 -1.26 -17.96
C THR A 677 27.11 -2.49 -18.41
N GLY A 678 26.44 -3.48 -18.99
CA GLY A 678 27.09 -4.72 -19.44
C GLY A 678 28.16 -4.51 -20.54
N ASP A 679 28.07 -3.41 -21.31
CA ASP A 679 29.07 -2.98 -22.30
C ASP A 679 30.17 -2.06 -21.72
N GLY A 680 30.12 -1.77 -20.40
CA GLY A 680 31.20 -1.16 -19.64
C GLY A 680 31.11 0.36 -19.45
N PHE A 681 30.02 1.02 -19.85
CA PHE A 681 29.79 2.43 -19.53
C PHE A 681 29.38 2.57 -18.06
N ILE A 682 29.91 3.61 -17.42
CA ILE A 682 29.61 3.96 -16.03
C ILE A 682 28.51 5.03 -16.05
N LEU A 683 27.42 4.79 -15.34
CA LEU A 683 26.35 5.75 -15.12
C LEU A 683 26.46 6.25 -13.68
N ILE A 684 26.66 7.54 -13.49
CA ILE A 684 26.76 8.15 -12.15
C ILE A 684 25.57 9.08 -11.90
N THR A 685 25.18 9.20 -10.64
CA THR A 685 24.31 10.29 -10.20
C THR A 685 25.15 11.47 -9.72
N GLU A 686 24.74 12.68 -10.10
CA GLU A 686 25.35 13.91 -9.60
C GLU A 686 24.29 14.73 -8.85
N THR A 687 24.10 14.42 -7.57
CA THR A 687 23.00 14.95 -6.74
C THR A 687 22.89 16.47 -6.78
N GLY A 688 24.03 17.18 -6.68
CA GLY A 688 24.06 18.65 -6.70
C GLY A 688 23.81 19.26 -8.08
N ALA A 689 24.15 18.54 -9.15
CA ALA A 689 23.94 18.96 -10.53
C ALA A 689 22.57 18.51 -11.10
N GLN A 690 21.82 17.70 -10.35
CA GLN A 690 20.48 17.22 -10.72
C GLN A 690 20.45 16.44 -12.05
N GLN A 691 21.50 15.65 -12.28
CA GLN A 691 21.68 14.90 -13.52
C GLN A 691 22.19 13.48 -13.30
N VAL A 692 21.98 12.63 -14.31
CA VAL A 692 22.67 11.36 -14.50
C VAL A 692 23.70 11.54 -15.60
N THR A 693 24.93 11.13 -15.34
CA THR A 693 26.06 11.29 -16.26
C THR A 693 26.62 9.95 -16.66
N ARG A 694 26.82 9.76 -17.97
CA ARG A 694 27.48 8.60 -18.56
C ARG A 694 28.97 8.90 -18.75
N ILE A 695 29.80 7.94 -18.41
CA ILE A 695 31.25 7.96 -18.60
C ILE A 695 31.63 6.73 -19.43
N ASP A 696 32.40 6.94 -20.49
CA ASP A 696 33.09 5.88 -21.22
C ASP A 696 34.52 5.73 -20.68
N PRO A 697 34.83 4.68 -19.91
CA PRO A 697 36.17 4.51 -19.34
C PRO A 697 37.25 4.23 -20.39
N LYS A 698 36.89 3.87 -21.64
CA LYS A 698 37.85 3.58 -22.71
C LYS A 698 38.30 4.85 -23.43
N THR A 699 37.40 5.82 -23.59
CA THR A 699 37.67 7.06 -24.33
C THR A 699 37.84 8.28 -23.40
N GLY A 700 37.37 8.18 -22.16
CA GLY A 700 37.27 9.31 -21.23
C GLY A 700 36.10 10.25 -21.51
N GLU A 701 35.19 9.91 -22.43
CA GLU A 701 34.00 10.72 -22.72
C GLU A 701 33.11 10.82 -21.47
N VAL A 702 32.71 12.05 -21.12
CA VAL A 702 31.76 12.34 -20.04
C VAL A 702 30.58 13.10 -20.63
N LYS A 703 29.36 12.61 -20.41
CA LYS A 703 28.14 13.20 -20.97
C LYS A 703 26.95 13.07 -20.04
N ALA A 704 26.26 14.18 -19.75
CA ALA A 704 24.96 14.15 -19.09
C ALA A 704 23.93 13.44 -20.01
N VAL A 705 23.26 12.42 -19.49
CA VAL A 705 22.28 11.58 -20.21
C VAL A 705 20.85 11.71 -19.70
N ASP A 706 20.66 12.31 -18.52
CA ASP A 706 19.33 12.71 -18.02
C ASP A 706 19.46 13.92 -17.08
N THR A 707 18.41 14.74 -17.02
CA THR A 707 18.26 15.86 -16.06
C THR A 707 16.84 15.93 -15.50
N GLY A 708 16.65 16.70 -14.42
CA GLY A 708 15.32 17.03 -13.90
C GLY A 708 14.78 16.07 -12.82
N ILE A 709 15.62 15.17 -12.30
CA ILE A 709 15.38 14.52 -11.01
C ILE A 709 15.84 15.50 -9.92
N SER A 710 15.07 15.70 -8.84
CA SER A 710 15.34 16.79 -7.89
C SER A 710 16.66 16.62 -7.15
N LYS A 711 16.91 15.42 -6.61
CA LYS A 711 18.20 15.03 -6.01
C LYS A 711 18.48 13.56 -6.35
N PRO A 712 18.99 13.27 -7.58
CA PRO A 712 19.33 11.91 -7.96
C PRO A 712 20.41 11.38 -7.01
N ASN A 713 20.19 10.21 -6.44
CA ASN A 713 21.11 9.62 -5.47
C ASN A 713 21.43 8.15 -5.81
N GLY A 714 20.78 7.17 -5.18
CA GLY A 714 21.04 5.77 -5.50
C GLY A 714 20.65 5.41 -6.93
N ILE A 715 21.38 4.45 -7.50
CA ILE A 715 21.22 4.04 -8.89
C ILE A 715 21.49 2.54 -9.04
N ALA A 716 20.66 1.82 -9.79
CA ALA A 716 20.90 0.40 -10.07
C ALA A 716 20.26 -0.05 -11.38
N LEU A 717 20.84 -1.10 -11.97
CA LEU A 717 20.35 -1.75 -13.18
C LEU A 717 19.51 -2.98 -12.86
N SER A 718 18.48 -3.26 -13.67
CA SER A 718 17.81 -4.55 -13.68
C SER A 718 18.81 -5.68 -13.98
N PRO A 719 18.52 -6.95 -13.61
CA PRO A 719 19.47 -8.05 -13.82
C PRO A 719 19.82 -8.29 -15.29
N ASP A 720 18.94 -7.91 -16.22
CA ASP A 720 19.16 -7.98 -17.66
C ASP A 720 19.78 -6.70 -18.25
N GLY A 721 20.08 -5.70 -17.42
CA GLY A 721 20.65 -4.42 -17.81
C GLY A 721 19.73 -3.48 -18.61
N GLY A 722 18.48 -3.89 -18.90
CA GLY A 722 17.57 -3.15 -19.77
C GLY A 722 16.86 -1.97 -19.12
N THR A 723 16.79 -1.93 -17.78
CA THR A 723 16.13 -0.87 -17.01
C THR A 723 17.06 -0.31 -15.95
N LEU A 724 17.24 1.01 -15.95
CA LEU A 724 17.94 1.75 -14.89
C LEU A 724 16.90 2.31 -13.92
N ALA A 725 17.12 2.17 -12.62
CA ALA A 725 16.40 2.88 -11.58
C ALA A 725 17.29 3.95 -10.94
N VAL A 726 16.73 5.12 -10.62
CA VAL A 726 17.41 6.24 -9.96
C VAL A 726 16.51 6.81 -8.88
N SER A 727 16.94 6.77 -7.62
CA SER A 727 16.16 7.29 -6.49
C SER A 727 16.22 8.82 -6.46
N ASP A 728 15.10 9.44 -6.11
CA ASP A 728 15.03 10.89 -5.88
C ASP A 728 15.01 11.17 -4.37
N TYR A 729 16.18 11.48 -3.81
CA TYR A 729 16.33 11.77 -2.39
C TYR A 729 15.43 12.93 -1.94
N GLY A 730 15.29 13.94 -2.80
CA GLY A 730 14.50 15.15 -2.56
C GLY A 730 13.06 15.04 -3.00
N GLY A 731 12.71 13.99 -3.74
CA GLY A 731 11.38 13.76 -4.30
C GLY A 731 10.64 12.60 -3.63
N THR A 732 9.55 12.20 -4.27
CA THR A 732 8.59 11.21 -3.76
C THR A 732 8.58 9.92 -4.57
N HIS A 733 9.48 9.76 -5.54
CA HIS A 733 9.51 8.64 -6.47
C HIS A 733 10.95 8.19 -6.75
N THR A 734 11.09 6.91 -7.09
CA THR A 734 12.24 6.40 -7.84
C THR A 734 11.87 6.34 -9.32
N TRP A 735 12.76 6.84 -10.18
CA TRP A 735 12.59 6.97 -11.61
C TRP A 735 13.16 5.75 -12.34
N THR A 736 12.52 5.32 -13.42
CA THR A 736 13.02 4.24 -14.28
C THR A 736 13.25 4.72 -15.70
N PHE A 737 14.30 4.20 -16.34
CA PHE A 737 14.68 4.47 -17.73
C PHE A 737 14.86 3.14 -18.47
N ARG A 738 14.62 3.15 -19.78
CA ARG A 738 15.19 2.12 -20.65
C ARG A 738 16.66 2.44 -20.89
N VAL A 739 17.49 1.41 -20.86
CA VAL A 739 18.92 1.47 -21.19
C VAL A 739 19.11 0.93 -22.60
N ASN A 740 19.64 1.77 -23.48
CA ASN A 740 20.01 1.41 -24.84
C ASN A 740 21.52 1.17 -24.93
N ALA A 741 21.96 0.60 -26.06
CA ALA A 741 23.37 0.39 -26.34
C ALA A 741 24.20 1.67 -26.11
N GLY A 742 25.38 1.52 -25.53
CA GLY A 742 26.22 2.64 -25.16
C GLY A 742 25.74 3.41 -23.93
N GLY A 743 24.89 2.84 -23.08
CA GLY A 743 24.37 3.52 -21.88
C GLY A 743 23.50 4.74 -22.17
N VAL A 744 22.83 4.80 -23.33
CA VAL A 744 21.90 5.89 -23.68
C VAL A 744 20.54 5.64 -23.02
N LEU A 745 20.00 6.66 -22.34
CA LEU A 745 18.75 6.54 -21.57
C LEU A 745 17.56 7.16 -22.31
N ASP A 746 16.42 6.48 -22.29
CA ASP A 746 15.12 7.02 -22.72
C ASP A 746 13.96 6.38 -21.93
N ALA A 747 12.72 6.63 -22.35
CA ALA A 747 11.50 6.10 -21.69
C ALA A 747 11.41 6.38 -20.16
N LYS A 748 11.91 7.55 -19.74
CA LYS A 748 11.91 8.02 -18.34
C LYS A 748 10.49 8.05 -17.77
N MET A 749 10.27 7.38 -16.64
CA MET A 749 8.98 7.38 -15.93
C MET A 749 9.16 7.28 -14.40
N PRO A 750 8.35 7.99 -13.58
CA PRO A 750 8.38 7.91 -12.12
C PRO A 750 7.60 6.68 -11.63
N THR A 751 8.10 5.47 -11.92
CA THR A 751 7.31 4.25 -11.76
C THR A 751 7.23 3.75 -10.32
N MET A 752 8.16 4.12 -9.43
CA MET A 752 8.21 3.59 -8.06
C MET A 752 7.81 4.68 -7.05
N PRO A 753 6.53 4.81 -6.67
CA PRO A 753 6.10 5.79 -5.67
C PRO A 753 6.61 5.39 -4.29
N MET A 754 7.38 6.27 -3.66
CA MET A 754 7.95 6.03 -2.34
C MET A 754 6.91 6.33 -1.26
N ARG A 755 6.85 5.48 -0.24
CA ARG A 755 6.15 5.79 1.01
C ARG A 755 6.92 6.88 1.76
N LEU A 756 6.17 7.82 2.32
CA LEU A 756 6.72 8.98 3.02
C LEU A 756 6.38 8.91 4.53
N PRO A 757 7.27 9.39 5.42
CA PRO A 757 6.97 9.53 6.83
C PRO A 757 5.97 10.66 7.08
N ILE A 758 5.19 10.54 8.16
CA ILE A 758 4.34 11.62 8.66
C ILE A 758 5.24 12.73 9.22
N ASP A 759 4.95 13.98 8.90
CA ASP A 759 5.56 15.13 9.54
C ASP A 759 5.08 15.20 11.00
N PRO A 760 5.98 15.04 11.99
CA PRO A 760 5.60 15.07 13.40
C PRO A 760 5.05 16.44 13.84
N LYS A 761 5.24 17.51 13.04
CA LYS A 761 4.69 18.86 13.24
C LYS A 761 3.56 19.20 12.26
N GLY A 762 3.26 18.30 11.33
CA GLY A 762 2.23 18.51 10.32
C GLY A 762 0.83 18.58 10.93
N ASP A 763 -0.01 19.40 10.31
CA ASP A 763 -1.42 19.51 10.65
C ASP A 763 -2.23 18.55 9.79
N PHE A 764 -2.94 17.62 10.44
CA PHE A 764 -3.95 16.85 9.76
C PHE A 764 -5.12 17.76 9.42
N LYS A 765 -5.51 17.79 8.15
CA LYS A 765 -6.65 18.59 7.69
C LYS A 765 -7.76 17.69 7.22
N PHE A 766 -8.98 18.19 7.33
CA PHE A 766 -10.16 17.49 6.87
C PHE A 766 -10.06 17.24 5.36
N ASN A 767 -10.25 15.99 4.93
CA ASN A 767 -10.24 15.59 3.52
C ASN A 767 -8.95 15.89 2.73
N GLU A 768 -7.84 16.12 3.40
CA GLU A 768 -6.51 16.20 2.78
C GLU A 768 -5.72 14.92 3.10
N PRO A 769 -4.74 14.52 2.25
CA PRO A 769 -3.81 13.47 2.60
C PRO A 769 -3.13 13.76 3.94
N PRO A 770 -2.70 12.73 4.70
CA PRO A 770 -1.85 12.93 5.87
C PRO A 770 -0.67 13.86 5.56
N PRO A 771 -0.20 14.67 6.53
CA PRO A 771 0.86 15.64 6.30
C PRO A 771 2.20 14.90 6.18
N TYR A 772 2.49 14.36 5.00
CA TYR A 772 3.73 13.66 4.73
C TYR A 772 4.88 14.63 4.49
N ILE A 773 6.08 14.26 4.95
CA ILE A 773 7.31 14.94 4.56
C ILE A 773 7.54 14.68 3.06
N GLN A 774 7.67 15.75 2.27
CA GLN A 774 7.79 15.68 0.81
C GLN A 774 9.21 15.35 0.32
N ASN A 775 9.96 14.56 1.08
CA ASN A 775 11.21 13.95 0.63
C ASN A 775 11.24 12.50 1.12
N SER A 776 11.40 11.56 0.18
CA SER A 776 11.49 10.14 0.50
C SER A 776 12.81 9.80 1.19
N LYS A 777 13.83 10.63 0.97
CA LYS A 777 15.23 10.34 1.27
C LYS A 777 15.68 9.01 0.65
N GLY A 778 15.19 8.73 -0.56
CA GLY A 778 15.68 7.64 -1.39
C GLY A 778 17.18 7.77 -1.59
N ASP A 779 17.95 6.81 -1.09
CA ASP A 779 19.41 6.80 -1.13
C ASP A 779 19.87 5.56 -1.91
N GLY A 780 20.93 4.87 -1.49
CA GLY A 780 21.46 3.67 -2.15
C GLY A 780 20.45 2.54 -2.35
N MET A 781 20.65 1.73 -3.39
CA MET A 781 19.70 0.70 -3.80
C MET A 781 20.36 -0.58 -4.31
N ALA A 782 19.58 -1.66 -4.31
CA ALA A 782 19.98 -2.95 -4.84
C ALA A 782 18.90 -3.55 -5.74
N VAL A 783 19.27 -4.54 -6.55
CA VAL A 783 18.34 -5.33 -7.36
C VAL A 783 18.62 -6.80 -7.16
N ASP A 784 17.56 -7.59 -6.91
CA ASP A 784 17.70 -9.04 -6.77
C ASP A 784 17.57 -9.81 -8.10
N LYS A 785 17.88 -11.11 -8.08
CA LYS A 785 17.88 -11.98 -9.27
C LYS A 785 16.51 -12.12 -9.96
N VAL A 786 15.41 -11.74 -9.31
CA VAL A 786 14.07 -11.75 -9.92
C VAL A 786 13.62 -10.35 -10.37
N GLY A 787 14.46 -9.33 -10.12
CA GLY A 787 14.25 -7.95 -10.52
C GLY A 787 13.51 -7.11 -9.49
N ARG A 788 13.45 -7.50 -8.21
CA ARG A 788 12.95 -6.59 -7.16
C ARG A 788 13.98 -5.49 -6.92
N TYR A 789 13.50 -4.27 -6.79
CA TYR A 789 14.32 -3.12 -6.39
C TYR A 789 14.19 -2.89 -4.89
N TYR A 790 15.31 -2.67 -4.21
CA TYR A 790 15.40 -2.36 -2.79
C TYR A 790 15.97 -0.95 -2.68
N VAL A 791 15.23 -0.02 -2.10
CA VAL A 791 15.63 1.39 -2.01
C VAL A 791 15.66 1.79 -0.54
N THR A 792 16.82 2.21 -0.04
CA THR A 792 16.91 2.78 1.31
C THR A 792 16.15 4.11 1.37
N SER A 793 15.55 4.38 2.52
CA SER A 793 14.72 5.57 2.72
C SER A 793 14.62 5.93 4.21
N GLU A 794 13.98 7.06 4.52
CA GLU A 794 13.74 7.45 5.92
C GLU A 794 12.96 6.38 6.71
N LEU A 795 12.07 5.64 6.05
CA LEU A 795 11.23 4.62 6.70
C LEU A 795 11.93 3.26 6.86
N GLY A 796 13.04 3.02 6.15
CA GLY A 796 13.67 1.71 6.02
C GLY A 796 13.95 1.34 4.56
N VAL A 797 14.07 0.04 4.27
CA VAL A 797 14.28 -0.48 2.90
C VAL A 797 12.92 -0.72 2.25
N GLN A 798 12.56 0.10 1.26
CA GLN A 798 11.35 -0.04 0.46
C GLN A 798 11.60 -0.97 -0.72
N ILE A 799 10.69 -1.90 -0.98
CA ILE A 799 10.85 -2.96 -1.97
C ILE A 799 9.78 -2.81 -3.05
N PHE A 800 10.22 -2.87 -4.31
CA PHE A 800 9.36 -2.77 -5.49
C PHE A 800 9.54 -3.99 -6.38
N ASP A 801 8.46 -4.39 -7.05
CA ASP A 801 8.55 -5.41 -8.11
C ASP A 801 9.19 -4.84 -9.39
N PRO A 802 9.51 -5.68 -10.40
CA PRO A 802 10.12 -5.22 -11.65
C PRO A 802 9.31 -4.18 -12.44
N THR A 803 8.01 -4.01 -12.13
CA THR A 803 7.13 -3.02 -12.77
C THR A 803 6.99 -1.74 -11.94
N GLY A 804 7.71 -1.65 -10.83
CA GLY A 804 7.73 -0.52 -9.90
C GLY A 804 6.55 -0.48 -8.92
N ARG A 805 5.80 -1.58 -8.75
CA ARG A 805 4.73 -1.62 -7.74
C ARG A 805 5.34 -1.83 -6.34
N PRO A 806 4.94 -1.06 -5.31
CA PRO A 806 5.41 -1.28 -3.94
C PRO A 806 4.95 -2.65 -3.42
N CYS A 807 5.89 -3.50 -3.00
CA CYS A 807 5.62 -4.86 -2.57
C CYS A 807 6.17 -5.21 -1.16
N GLY A 808 6.95 -4.33 -0.54
CA GLY A 808 7.45 -4.52 0.81
C GLY A 808 8.09 -3.28 1.43
N LEU A 809 8.21 -3.29 2.76
CA LEU A 809 8.98 -2.35 3.57
C LEU A 809 9.58 -3.12 4.74
N LEU A 810 10.90 -3.12 4.82
CA LEU A 810 11.66 -3.52 6.00
C LEU A 810 11.95 -2.27 6.83
N PRO A 811 11.38 -2.13 8.04
CA PRO A 811 11.64 -0.97 8.89
C PRO A 811 13.13 -0.82 9.23
N LYS A 812 13.54 0.41 9.57
CA LYS A 812 14.87 0.67 10.16
C LYS A 812 15.10 -0.22 11.38
N VAL A 813 16.33 -0.75 11.50
CA VAL A 813 16.79 -1.51 12.67
C VAL A 813 16.92 -0.60 13.90
N ASP A 814 17.62 0.52 13.72
CA ASP A 814 17.76 1.64 14.65
C ASP A 814 17.11 2.89 14.04
N ARG A 815 16.09 3.46 14.68
CA ARG A 815 15.31 4.58 14.10
C ARG A 815 16.12 5.87 13.99
N ASP A 816 17.14 6.04 14.82
CA ASP A 816 17.88 7.30 14.97
C ASP A 816 19.11 7.37 14.06
N GLN A 817 19.46 6.26 13.40
CA GLN A 817 20.60 6.18 12.48
C GLN A 817 20.20 6.42 11.02
N PRO A 818 21.09 7.01 10.20
CA PRO A 818 20.89 7.15 8.76
C PRO A 818 21.08 5.80 8.07
N LEU A 819 20.14 5.43 7.19
CA LEU A 819 20.21 4.24 6.35
C LEU A 819 20.66 4.67 4.95
N THR A 820 21.90 4.38 4.60
CA THR A 820 22.59 5.00 3.44
C THR A 820 22.50 4.13 2.20
N THR A 821 22.84 2.85 2.29
CA THR A 821 22.88 1.95 1.13
C THR A 821 22.53 0.50 1.48
N CYS A 822 22.20 -0.29 0.48
CA CYS A 822 21.91 -1.72 0.60
C CYS A 822 22.44 -2.51 -0.60
N ILE A 823 22.80 -3.79 -0.40
CA ILE A 823 23.24 -4.69 -1.47
C ILE A 823 22.86 -6.13 -1.16
N LEU A 824 22.62 -6.95 -2.20
CA LEU A 824 22.51 -8.40 -2.06
C LEU A 824 23.89 -9.03 -2.27
N ALA A 825 24.36 -9.84 -1.33
CA ALA A 825 25.63 -10.54 -1.40
C ALA A 825 25.53 -11.96 -0.81
N GLY A 826 26.67 -12.62 -0.60
CA GLY A 826 26.74 -14.04 -0.27
C GLY A 826 26.73 -14.93 -1.51
N THR A 827 27.05 -16.21 -1.33
CA THR A 827 27.29 -17.17 -2.42
C THR A 827 26.12 -17.36 -3.40
N ASP A 828 24.90 -17.01 -2.98
CA ASP A 828 23.67 -17.13 -3.77
C ASP A 828 22.94 -15.78 -3.95
N TYR A 829 23.57 -14.66 -3.55
CA TYR A 829 23.01 -13.31 -3.62
C TYR A 829 21.62 -13.16 -2.98
N SER A 830 21.38 -13.91 -1.91
CA SER A 830 20.12 -13.84 -1.18
C SER A 830 20.24 -13.25 0.22
N THR A 831 21.44 -12.80 0.59
CA THR A 831 21.64 -12.08 1.86
C THR A 831 21.64 -10.58 1.58
N LEU A 832 20.66 -9.87 2.12
CA LEU A 832 20.58 -8.41 2.07
C LEU A 832 21.49 -7.81 3.14
N TYR A 833 22.40 -6.95 2.73
CA TYR A 833 23.23 -6.13 3.59
C TYR A 833 22.74 -4.69 3.56
N ILE A 834 22.79 -4.01 4.70
CA ILE A 834 22.47 -2.58 4.81
C ILE A 834 23.57 -1.86 5.59
N ALA A 835 23.93 -0.66 5.14
CA ALA A 835 24.73 0.27 5.91
C ALA A 835 23.81 1.21 6.68
N HIS A 836 23.94 1.22 8.00
CA HIS A 836 23.02 1.91 8.89
C HIS A 836 23.78 2.59 10.03
N GLY A 837 24.08 3.88 9.84
CA GLY A 837 24.90 4.68 10.74
C GLY A 837 26.33 4.16 10.84
N THR A 838 26.69 3.66 12.02
CA THR A 838 28.02 3.17 12.36
C THR A 838 28.18 1.65 12.24
N LYS A 839 27.18 0.98 11.67
CA LYS A 839 27.09 -0.48 11.58
C LYS A 839 26.67 -0.94 10.19
N ILE A 840 27.08 -2.16 9.84
CA ILE A 840 26.55 -2.92 8.72
C ILE A 840 25.77 -4.10 9.27
N TYR A 841 24.56 -4.29 8.78
CA TYR A 841 23.71 -5.43 9.12
C TYR A 841 23.55 -6.35 7.92
N ARG A 842 23.25 -7.63 8.17
CA ARG A 842 22.81 -8.58 7.15
C ARG A 842 21.53 -9.29 7.54
N ARG A 843 20.79 -9.75 6.54
CA ARG A 843 19.62 -10.61 6.72
C ARG A 843 19.47 -11.55 5.53
N LYS A 844 19.27 -12.84 5.79
CA LYS A 844 18.98 -13.83 4.75
C LYS A 844 17.54 -13.69 4.27
N LEU A 845 17.35 -13.74 2.95
CA LEU A 845 16.06 -13.69 2.27
C LEU A 845 15.92 -14.90 1.33
N THR A 846 14.71 -15.20 0.87
CA THR A 846 14.50 -16.35 -0.04
C THR A 846 14.88 -16.02 -1.48
N VAL A 847 14.73 -14.76 -1.93
CA VAL A 847 15.10 -14.16 -3.24
C VAL A 847 14.70 -14.95 -4.52
N GLU A 848 14.08 -16.10 -4.38
CA GLU A 848 13.57 -16.93 -5.46
C GLU A 848 12.25 -16.40 -5.99
N LYS A 849 11.91 -16.81 -7.22
CA LYS A 849 10.55 -16.62 -7.71
C LYS A 849 9.63 -17.50 -6.86
N PRO A 850 8.47 -16.99 -6.42
CA PRO A 850 7.45 -17.83 -5.80
C PRO A 850 7.17 -19.03 -6.70
N LYS A 851 7.09 -20.24 -6.12
CA LYS A 851 6.61 -21.41 -6.86
C LYS A 851 5.13 -21.14 -7.17
N THR A 852 4.82 -20.98 -8.46
CA THR A 852 3.47 -20.77 -8.98
C THR A 852 2.56 -21.94 -8.67
#